data_AF-A0A315F910-F1
#
_entry.id   AF-A0A315F910-F1
#
_cell.length_a   1.000
_cell.length_b   1.000
_cell.length_c   1.000
_cell.angle_alpha   90.00
_cell.angle_beta   90.00
_cell.angle_gamma   90.00
#
_symmetry.space_group_name_H-M   'P 1'
#
loop_
_entity.id
_entity.type
_entity.pdbx_description
1 polymer ?
#
loop_
_entity_poly.entity_id
_entity_poly.type
_entity_poly.pdbx_seq_one_letter_code
_entity_poly.pdbx_strand_id
1 'polypeptide(L)'
;MTRRAEWPQRRADFHAAQGVLLITREPPPPPPPVKGQPMAVPSNPAEGVEILLAVWDDGSVTALNGHVDLGTGIRTALSQLVADELDVALSQVHTVLGSTALAPNQGATIASATLQIHAVPLRAAAAQARAWLLAQAAVALGVPADDLQVQGGVVSSRSDPSRQCPYGQLLQAQHVALTLELTTPLKPASEHRLIGQSVQRVDIPAKVSGEQVFVHDMRVPGMLHGRVVRPPYAGADHGDFIGNTLASVDESSIAHIPGVRAVVVIRDFVGVVAEREEQAEQAMRELRVQWKDWPGLPELGNVEQALRNNPSTQRRLVDEGDVDAALAQASQRLSRTYVWPYQLHGSIGPSCAVALWQDQATDASSPQQPGLIVWAGTQNPHVLRADLARLMGLADTAIDVVRMEAAGCYGRNGADDVAADAALLARAVGAPVRVQLTREQEHAWEPKGAAQLMDVRGGLNADGSVAAYDFETSYPSNGAPTLALLLTRTVEPLAQAYEMGDRTARPPYDYTHLRVSVNDMAPILRASWLRGVSALPNSFAHESYIDELAAAAGVDPVEFRLQYLKDPRAAELLATTAERAGWQVRTGPRQQAVAGTNGDVVRGQGVAYARYVHSKWPGFGAAWAAWVADVEVNRRTGEVHVSRVVVGHDAGMMINPAGVEHQIHGNVLQTTSRALHEQVQIEPLKNTVATQEWGSYPILSFRNVPVVEVVTMPRQHEAPLGSGESSSVPGTAAIANAIFDATGVRFREPPFTPERVRAALHGDAPPTESPTPQPARAPTVMPQGVRWPKRWPVWSRAGAVLVGVLGTAFALLGGRAAIAPVSYSPGTLYTAETIERGRQLAAAGDCVVCHTAPGGVPNAGGRAMSTPFGTVFSTNLTPDPEHGIGRWSFSAFQRAMREGISRDGRHLYPAFPFTSFAKMSDDDLMALYGYLMAQPAVASAPPTTSLAFPYNQRALMATWNGLFHDAKPWVPTPDRSAEWNRGAYLVNGVGHCGACHTPRNALGAERSGQAFLSGAMVDGWEAPALTALSRAPVPWSAEELFRYLRHGHTEHHGMAAGSMAPVVQQLAQVPDSDIRAMATYLASFNPPETDSASLARQVVQQAAEQRTRLVGSTGQRLFDGACSACHHEGDGPKLLGVNRPLALNTNLHSERPDNLLRVILDGVQEVPGPQVGFMPGFRHALNDRQIADLARYMRQRYAPDQPAWPSLEKDVARVRSATSGH
;
A
#
# COMPACT_ATOMS: atom_id res chain seq x y z
N MET A 1 -18.24 38.17 7.27
CA MET A 1 -19.60 37.60 7.35
C MET A 1 -19.67 36.47 6.35
N THR A 2 -20.18 35.29 6.74
CA THR A 2 -20.40 34.16 5.82
C THR A 2 -21.47 34.53 4.80
N ARG A 3 -21.22 34.25 3.52
CA ARG A 3 -22.15 34.54 2.42
C ARG A 3 -23.43 33.72 2.59
N ARG A 4 -24.58 34.26 2.20
CA ARG A 4 -25.87 33.54 2.29
C ARG A 4 -25.86 32.22 1.50
N ALA A 5 -25.09 32.17 0.41
CA ALA A 5 -24.92 30.95 -0.38
C ALA A 5 -24.35 29.73 0.36
N GLU A 6 -23.75 29.92 1.54
CA GLU A 6 -23.16 28.86 2.37
C GLU A 6 -24.05 28.46 3.56
N TRP A 7 -25.16 29.16 3.80
CA TRP A 7 -25.99 28.94 4.98
C TRP A 7 -26.84 27.65 4.95
N PRO A 8 -27.50 27.29 3.83
CA PRO A 8 -28.39 26.13 3.79
C PRO A 8 -27.66 24.82 4.14
N GLN A 9 -28.26 24.02 5.03
CA GLN A 9 -27.76 22.70 5.43
C GLN A 9 -28.63 21.57 4.86
N ARG A 10 -29.90 21.86 4.52
CA ARG A 10 -30.84 20.92 3.89
C ARG A 10 -31.68 21.60 2.82
N ARG A 11 -32.29 20.83 1.91
CA ARG A 11 -33.22 21.36 0.88
C ARG A 11 -34.32 22.25 1.44
N ALA A 12 -34.87 21.91 2.61
CA ALA A 12 -35.91 22.70 3.28
C ALA A 12 -35.48 24.14 3.61
N ASP A 13 -34.19 24.37 3.87
CA ASP A 13 -33.66 25.69 4.22
C ASP A 13 -33.73 26.64 3.02
N PHE A 14 -33.56 26.14 1.79
CA PHE A 14 -33.75 26.95 0.57
C PHE A 14 -35.22 27.36 0.41
N HIS A 15 -36.13 26.40 0.53
CA HIS A 15 -37.57 26.64 0.38
C HIS A 15 -38.14 27.57 1.46
N ALA A 16 -37.54 27.60 2.65
CA ALA A 16 -37.95 28.50 3.73
C ALA A 16 -37.31 29.90 3.66
N ALA A 17 -36.27 30.08 2.84
CA ALA A 17 -35.50 31.32 2.84
C ALA A 17 -36.25 32.50 2.19
N GLN A 18 -36.00 33.70 2.69
CA GLN A 18 -36.40 34.96 2.05
C GLN A 18 -35.19 35.62 1.38
N GLY A 19 -35.41 36.52 0.42
CA GLY A 19 -34.32 37.16 -0.33
C GLY A 19 -33.64 36.22 -1.33
N VAL A 20 -34.41 35.38 -2.02
CA VAL A 20 -33.86 34.31 -2.86
C VAL A 20 -34.69 34.07 -4.13
N LEU A 21 -33.98 33.81 -5.23
CA LEU A 21 -34.52 33.22 -6.46
C LEU A 21 -34.02 31.78 -6.61
N LEU A 22 -34.94 30.82 -6.64
CA LEU A 22 -34.69 29.41 -6.81
C LEU A 22 -35.07 28.97 -8.23
N ILE A 23 -34.20 28.18 -8.86
CA ILE A 23 -34.57 27.39 -10.04
C ILE A 23 -34.68 25.93 -9.60
N THR A 24 -35.88 25.38 -9.74
CA THR A 24 -36.27 24.08 -9.21
C THR A 24 -36.65 23.11 -10.31
N ARG A 25 -36.61 21.81 -10.02
CA ARG A 25 -37.03 20.76 -10.94
C ARG A 25 -37.77 19.68 -10.17
N GLU A 26 -38.87 19.19 -10.74
CA GLU A 26 -39.51 17.98 -10.22
C GLU A 26 -38.53 16.79 -10.31
N PRO A 27 -38.43 15.94 -9.28
CA PRO A 27 -37.61 14.75 -9.35
C PRO A 27 -38.00 13.91 -10.59
N PRO A 28 -37.03 13.49 -11.42
CA PRO A 28 -37.35 12.70 -12.60
C PRO A 28 -37.98 11.35 -12.19
N PRO A 29 -38.94 10.81 -12.95
CA PRO A 29 -39.52 9.51 -12.65
C PRO A 29 -38.43 8.43 -12.64
N PRO A 30 -38.54 7.41 -11.77
CA PRO A 30 -37.56 6.33 -11.73
C PRO A 30 -37.48 5.64 -13.11
N PRO A 31 -36.28 5.46 -13.68
CA PRO A 31 -36.15 4.74 -14.93
C PRO A 31 -36.57 3.27 -14.73
N PRO A 32 -37.15 2.61 -15.75
CA PRO A 32 -37.52 1.20 -15.63
C PRO A 32 -36.28 0.34 -15.38
N PRO A 33 -36.39 -0.76 -14.60
CA PRO A 33 -35.27 -1.69 -14.41
C PRO A 33 -34.74 -2.20 -15.75
N VAL A 34 -33.44 -2.12 -15.95
CA VAL A 34 -32.79 -2.57 -17.18
C VAL A 34 -32.07 -3.89 -16.89
N LYS A 35 -32.43 -4.95 -17.62
CA LYS A 35 -31.74 -6.25 -17.53
C LYS A 35 -30.24 -6.05 -17.77
N GLY A 36 -29.41 -6.70 -16.96
CA GLY A 36 -27.95 -6.66 -17.09
C GLY A 36 -27.28 -5.37 -16.60
N GLN A 37 -28.01 -4.40 -16.05
CA GLN A 37 -27.44 -3.17 -15.49
C GLN A 37 -27.63 -3.11 -13.97
N PRO A 38 -26.78 -2.36 -13.24
CA PRO A 38 -27.05 -2.03 -11.84
C PRO A 38 -28.42 -1.37 -11.69
N MET A 39 -29.10 -1.61 -10.57
CA MET A 39 -30.35 -0.90 -10.26
C MET A 39 -30.07 0.61 -10.12
N ALA A 40 -30.85 1.43 -10.82
CA ALA A 40 -30.81 2.87 -10.63
C ALA A 40 -31.37 3.22 -9.24
N VAL A 41 -30.73 4.15 -8.54
CA VAL A 41 -31.24 4.74 -7.31
C VAL A 41 -31.98 6.02 -7.66
N PRO A 42 -33.33 6.03 -7.71
CA PRO A 42 -34.09 7.22 -8.08
C PRO A 42 -34.10 8.25 -6.93
N SER A 43 -34.46 9.49 -7.25
CA SER A 43 -34.78 10.51 -6.24
C SER A 43 -35.92 10.01 -5.34
N ASN A 44 -35.83 10.27 -4.03
CA ASN A 44 -36.90 9.90 -3.11
C ASN A 44 -37.98 11.00 -3.10
N PRO A 45 -39.24 10.71 -3.45
CA PRO A 45 -40.31 11.72 -3.47
C PRO A 45 -40.52 12.45 -2.14
N ALA A 46 -40.17 11.81 -1.01
CA ALA A 46 -40.26 12.43 0.31
C ALA A 46 -39.28 13.61 0.50
N GLU A 47 -38.26 13.74 -0.35
CA GLU A 47 -37.31 14.86 -0.32
C GLU A 47 -37.81 16.10 -1.07
N GLY A 48 -38.98 16.02 -1.70
CA GLY A 48 -39.64 17.14 -2.38
C GLY A 48 -38.92 17.61 -3.66
N VAL A 49 -39.28 18.82 -4.08
CA VAL A 49 -38.77 19.44 -5.32
C VAL A 49 -37.27 19.72 -5.21
N GLU A 50 -36.52 19.34 -6.24
CA GLU A 50 -35.06 19.53 -6.31
C GLU A 50 -34.70 20.99 -6.60
N ILE A 51 -33.62 21.49 -6.00
CA ILE A 51 -33.05 22.81 -6.30
C ILE A 51 -31.79 22.63 -7.15
N LEU A 52 -31.66 23.39 -8.24
CA LEU A 52 -30.47 23.40 -9.09
C LEU A 52 -29.61 24.65 -8.86
N LEU A 53 -30.26 25.78 -8.64
CA LEU A 53 -29.62 27.08 -8.50
C LEU A 53 -30.39 27.95 -7.50
N ALA A 54 -29.67 28.69 -6.66
CA ALA A 54 -30.21 29.75 -5.82
C ALA A 54 -29.39 31.03 -6.02
N VAL A 55 -30.04 32.16 -6.32
CA VAL A 55 -29.42 33.50 -6.32
C VAL A 55 -29.93 34.26 -5.10
N TRP A 56 -29.02 34.83 -4.31
CA TRP A 56 -29.31 35.45 -3.03
C TRP A 56 -29.30 36.98 -3.10
N ASP A 57 -30.02 37.63 -2.18
CA ASP A 57 -30.10 39.09 -2.06
C ASP A 57 -28.80 39.79 -1.62
N ASP A 58 -27.80 39.02 -1.16
CA ASP A 58 -26.42 39.49 -0.94
C ASP A 58 -25.54 39.40 -2.20
N GLY A 59 -26.12 38.96 -3.33
CA GLY A 59 -25.42 38.79 -4.60
C GLY A 59 -24.59 37.50 -4.71
N SER A 60 -24.61 36.63 -3.71
CA SER A 60 -24.00 35.29 -3.80
C SER A 60 -24.94 34.30 -4.53
N VAL A 61 -24.36 33.21 -5.03
CA VAL A 61 -25.07 32.18 -5.80
C VAL A 61 -24.72 30.80 -5.26
N THR A 62 -25.71 29.94 -5.03
CA THR A 62 -25.51 28.51 -4.74
C THR A 62 -25.84 27.69 -5.98
N ALA A 63 -24.88 26.90 -6.47
CA ALA A 63 -25.07 25.95 -7.55
C ALA A 63 -25.03 24.53 -7.01
N LEU A 64 -26.04 23.70 -7.33
CA LEU A 64 -26.21 22.36 -6.77
C LEU A 64 -26.07 21.31 -7.87
N ASN A 65 -25.17 20.34 -7.66
CA ASN A 65 -24.97 19.23 -8.58
C ASN A 65 -24.77 17.92 -7.80
N GLY A 66 -25.42 16.85 -8.21
CA GLY A 66 -25.36 15.55 -7.54
C GLY A 66 -24.06 14.78 -7.80
N HIS A 67 -23.28 15.18 -8.80
CA HIS A 67 -21.97 14.57 -9.07
C HIS A 67 -20.90 15.16 -8.16
N VAL A 68 -19.79 14.42 -8.01
CA VAL A 68 -18.68 14.74 -7.11
C VAL A 68 -17.40 15.04 -7.88
N ASP A 69 -16.54 15.89 -7.30
CA ASP A 69 -15.19 16.08 -7.85
C ASP A 69 -14.30 14.90 -7.44
N LEU A 70 -13.63 14.35 -8.45
CA LEU A 70 -12.73 13.19 -8.31
C LEU A 70 -11.27 13.60 -8.59
N GLY A 71 -10.96 14.88 -8.36
CA GLY A 71 -9.69 15.49 -8.78
C GLY A 71 -9.74 16.03 -10.22
N THR A 72 -10.91 16.04 -10.85
CA THR A 72 -11.13 16.44 -12.25
C THR A 72 -11.31 17.95 -12.42
N GLY A 73 -11.54 18.68 -11.32
CA GLY A 73 -11.75 20.13 -11.34
C GLY A 73 -13.16 20.52 -11.79
N ILE A 74 -14.12 19.60 -11.75
CA ILE A 74 -15.51 19.88 -12.13
C ILE A 74 -16.16 20.95 -11.25
N ARG A 75 -15.76 21.10 -9.98
CA ARG A 75 -16.27 22.19 -9.12
C ARG A 75 -15.97 23.55 -9.76
N THR A 76 -14.75 23.71 -10.27
CA THR A 76 -14.29 24.93 -10.95
C THR A 76 -15.06 25.13 -12.26
N ALA A 77 -15.18 24.08 -13.08
CA ALA A 77 -15.86 24.16 -14.38
C ALA A 77 -17.36 24.47 -14.23
N LEU A 78 -18.07 23.86 -13.27
CA LEU A 78 -19.47 24.16 -13.00
C LEU A 78 -19.66 25.58 -12.45
N SER A 79 -18.78 26.03 -11.55
CA SER A 79 -18.78 27.42 -11.06
C SER A 79 -18.56 28.42 -12.21
N GLN A 80 -17.63 28.13 -13.11
CA GLN A 80 -17.32 28.97 -14.28
C GLN A 80 -18.50 29.06 -15.24
N LEU A 81 -19.16 27.93 -15.50
CA LEU A 81 -20.35 27.86 -16.34
C LEU A 81 -21.51 28.66 -15.75
N VAL A 82 -21.78 28.53 -14.45
CA VAL A 82 -22.82 29.31 -13.76
C VAL A 82 -22.47 30.79 -13.72
N ALA A 83 -21.21 31.14 -13.42
CA ALA A 83 -20.77 32.52 -13.34
C ALA A 83 -20.86 33.24 -14.68
N ASP A 84 -20.48 32.57 -15.78
CA ASP A 84 -20.56 33.12 -17.13
C ASP A 84 -22.01 33.36 -17.57
N GLU A 85 -22.87 32.36 -17.36
CA GLU A 85 -24.29 32.48 -17.70
C GLU A 85 -25.04 33.45 -16.79
N LEU A 86 -24.58 33.77 -15.59
CA LEU A 86 -25.21 34.81 -14.75
C LEU A 86 -24.56 36.19 -14.90
N ASP A 87 -23.43 36.29 -15.60
CA ASP A 87 -22.55 37.46 -15.64
C ASP A 87 -22.14 37.96 -14.24
N VAL A 88 -21.84 37.03 -13.33
CA VAL A 88 -21.31 37.29 -11.97
C VAL A 88 -19.83 36.94 -11.88
N ALA A 89 -19.14 37.43 -10.84
CA ALA A 89 -17.77 37.00 -10.58
C ALA A 89 -17.74 35.53 -10.14
N LEU A 90 -16.68 34.79 -10.52
CA LEU A 90 -16.50 33.39 -10.11
C LEU A 90 -16.52 33.24 -8.58
N SER A 91 -15.97 34.23 -7.86
CA SER A 91 -15.97 34.30 -6.40
C SER A 91 -17.35 34.55 -5.79
N GLN A 92 -18.42 34.76 -6.56
CA GLN A 92 -19.80 34.84 -6.05
C GLN A 92 -20.50 33.48 -6.06
N VAL A 93 -19.95 32.47 -6.76
CA VAL A 93 -20.58 31.16 -6.93
C VAL A 93 -20.02 30.14 -5.93
N HIS A 94 -20.89 29.64 -5.06
CA HIS A 94 -20.65 28.50 -4.19
C HIS A 94 -21.27 27.24 -4.80
N THR A 95 -20.43 26.31 -5.26
CA THR A 95 -20.89 25.05 -5.87
C THR A 95 -20.87 23.92 -4.85
N VAL A 96 -22.02 23.30 -4.60
CA VAL A 96 -22.21 22.13 -3.73
C VAL A 96 -22.29 20.88 -4.60
N LEU A 97 -21.48 19.87 -4.27
CA LEU A 97 -21.30 18.65 -5.05
C LEU A 97 -21.64 17.40 -4.23
N GLY A 98 -22.56 16.57 -4.73
CA GLY A 98 -22.88 15.24 -4.21
C GLY A 98 -23.32 15.15 -2.75
N SER A 99 -23.80 16.24 -2.17
CA SER A 99 -24.46 16.21 -0.85
C SER A 99 -25.84 15.59 -0.99
N THR A 100 -26.10 14.51 -0.25
CA THR A 100 -27.42 13.86 -0.30
C THR A 100 -28.54 14.70 0.31
N ALA A 101 -28.21 15.60 1.25
CA ALA A 101 -29.16 16.49 1.90
C ALA A 101 -29.50 17.78 1.11
N LEU A 102 -28.63 18.18 0.17
CA LEU A 102 -28.74 19.46 -0.55
C LEU A 102 -28.93 19.27 -2.06
N ALA A 103 -28.08 18.47 -2.69
CA ALA A 103 -27.98 18.37 -4.14
C ALA A 103 -29.07 17.45 -4.73
N PRO A 104 -29.46 17.64 -6.01
CA PRO A 104 -30.35 16.72 -6.71
C PRO A 104 -29.71 15.33 -6.85
N ASN A 105 -30.53 14.28 -6.85
CA ASN A 105 -30.03 12.95 -7.19
C ASN A 105 -29.86 12.85 -8.71
N GLN A 106 -28.61 12.94 -9.15
CA GLN A 106 -28.23 12.86 -10.56
C GLN A 106 -27.56 11.53 -10.91
N GLY A 107 -27.59 10.55 -9.99
CA GLY A 107 -26.95 9.25 -10.16
C GLY A 107 -25.44 9.26 -9.84
N ALA A 108 -24.75 8.23 -10.33
CA ALA A 108 -23.34 8.00 -10.11
C ALA A 108 -22.45 8.94 -10.94
N THR A 109 -21.33 9.40 -10.36
CA THR A 109 -20.34 10.18 -11.11
C THR A 109 -19.49 9.23 -11.96
N ILE A 110 -19.92 8.93 -13.18
CA ILE A 110 -19.26 7.97 -14.09
C ILE A 110 -19.26 8.46 -15.55
N ALA A 111 -18.51 7.75 -16.39
CA ALA A 111 -18.62 7.82 -17.84
C ALA A 111 -18.35 9.21 -18.46
N SER A 112 -17.62 10.07 -17.75
CA SER A 112 -17.41 11.47 -18.12
C SER A 112 -18.70 12.29 -18.32
N ALA A 113 -19.80 11.87 -17.68
CA ALA A 113 -21.14 12.44 -17.88
C ALA A 113 -21.39 13.82 -17.24
N THR A 114 -20.57 14.26 -16.29
CA THR A 114 -20.86 15.49 -15.51
C THR A 114 -21.07 16.72 -16.39
N LEU A 115 -20.11 17.05 -17.27
CA LEU A 115 -20.23 18.20 -18.17
C LEU A 115 -21.12 17.93 -19.38
N GLN A 116 -21.11 16.70 -19.90
CA GLN A 116 -21.86 16.33 -21.09
C GLN A 116 -23.37 16.24 -20.86
N ILE A 117 -23.79 15.80 -19.67
CA ILE A 117 -25.20 15.48 -19.35
C ILE A 117 -25.72 16.37 -18.22
N HIS A 118 -25.03 16.38 -17.08
CA HIS A 118 -25.60 16.93 -15.84
C HIS A 118 -25.33 18.43 -15.66
N ALA A 119 -24.42 19.01 -16.42
CA ALA A 119 -24.21 20.46 -16.49
C ALA A 119 -25.26 21.18 -17.35
N VAL A 120 -25.91 20.47 -18.29
CA VAL A 120 -26.96 21.03 -19.18
C VAL A 120 -28.10 21.67 -18.38
N PRO A 121 -28.78 20.98 -17.45
CA PRO A 121 -29.85 21.59 -16.66
C PRO A 121 -29.37 22.72 -15.75
N LEU A 122 -28.14 22.63 -15.22
CA LEU A 122 -27.56 23.69 -14.39
C LEU A 122 -27.28 24.96 -15.21
N ARG A 123 -26.79 24.81 -16.44
CA ARG A 123 -26.56 25.92 -17.38
C ARG A 123 -27.86 26.62 -17.75
N ALA A 124 -28.89 25.84 -18.07
CA ALA A 124 -30.23 26.36 -18.37
C ALA A 124 -30.82 27.09 -17.16
N ALA A 125 -30.63 26.57 -15.94
CA ALA A 125 -31.05 27.25 -14.72
C ALA A 125 -30.37 28.62 -14.55
N ALA A 126 -29.06 28.70 -14.78
CA ALA A 126 -28.32 29.97 -14.73
C ALA A 126 -28.84 30.97 -15.78
N ALA A 127 -29.06 30.54 -17.02
CA ALA A 127 -29.64 31.38 -18.06
C ALA A 127 -31.06 31.86 -17.73
N GLN A 128 -31.90 30.99 -17.16
CA GLN A 128 -33.28 31.32 -16.76
C GLN A 128 -33.30 32.34 -15.62
N ALA A 129 -32.43 32.17 -14.62
CA ALA A 129 -32.27 33.14 -13.56
C ALA A 129 -31.80 34.51 -14.10
N ARG A 130 -30.82 34.55 -15.01
CA ARG A 130 -30.38 35.79 -15.67
C ARG A 130 -31.54 36.47 -16.40
N ALA A 131 -32.30 35.71 -17.21
CA ALA A 131 -33.42 36.23 -17.98
C ALA A 131 -34.50 36.85 -17.07
N TRP A 132 -34.84 36.18 -15.96
CA TRP A 132 -35.79 36.69 -14.99
C TRP A 132 -35.28 37.96 -14.30
N LEU A 133 -34.01 37.99 -13.87
CA LEU A 133 -33.39 39.16 -13.23
C LEU A 133 -33.33 40.37 -14.17
N LEU A 134 -33.02 40.17 -15.45
CA LEU A 134 -33.05 41.23 -16.46
C LEU A 134 -34.47 41.78 -16.68
N ALA A 135 -35.48 40.92 -16.69
CA ALA A 135 -36.88 41.35 -16.79
C ALA A 135 -37.29 42.21 -15.57
N GLN A 136 -36.89 41.83 -14.35
CA GLN A 136 -37.14 42.64 -13.15
C GLN A 136 -36.36 43.96 -13.16
N ALA A 137 -35.11 43.94 -13.63
CA ALA A 137 -34.29 45.14 -13.74
C ALA A 137 -34.86 46.14 -14.76
N ALA A 138 -35.39 45.66 -15.89
CA ALA A 138 -36.03 46.50 -16.91
C ALA A 138 -37.20 47.30 -16.31
N VAL A 139 -38.03 46.63 -15.49
CA VAL A 139 -39.12 47.27 -14.75
C VAL A 139 -38.58 48.25 -13.71
N ALA A 140 -37.60 47.84 -12.91
CA ALA A 140 -37.06 48.66 -11.81
C ALA A 140 -36.33 49.93 -12.31
N LEU A 141 -35.64 49.86 -13.45
CA LEU A 141 -34.85 50.96 -14.04
C LEU A 141 -35.64 51.79 -15.07
N GLY A 142 -36.83 51.31 -15.48
CA GLY A 142 -37.67 51.96 -16.48
C GLY A 142 -37.01 52.04 -17.86
N VAL A 143 -36.32 50.97 -18.28
CA VAL A 143 -35.64 50.87 -19.59
C VAL A 143 -36.01 49.55 -20.29
N PRO A 144 -35.93 49.47 -21.64
CA PRO A 144 -36.16 48.23 -22.36
C PRO A 144 -35.13 47.14 -21.99
N ALA A 145 -35.56 45.87 -21.96
CA ALA A 145 -34.67 44.76 -21.63
C ALA A 145 -33.45 44.64 -22.59
N ASP A 146 -33.64 44.96 -23.87
CA ASP A 146 -32.56 44.94 -24.89
C ASP A 146 -31.51 46.05 -24.69
N ASP A 147 -31.83 47.08 -23.90
CA ASP A 147 -30.88 48.14 -23.50
C ASP A 147 -30.08 47.75 -22.26
N LEU A 148 -30.38 46.61 -21.62
CA LEU A 148 -29.67 46.16 -20.43
C LEU A 148 -28.40 45.39 -20.76
N GLN A 149 -27.44 45.49 -19.84
CA GLN A 149 -26.25 44.65 -19.81
C GLN A 149 -25.93 44.29 -18.35
N VAL A 150 -25.23 43.17 -18.17
CA VAL A 150 -24.80 42.72 -16.85
C VAL A 150 -23.28 42.64 -16.77
N GLN A 151 -22.73 43.12 -15.66
CA GLN A 151 -21.34 42.93 -15.31
C GLN A 151 -21.19 42.76 -13.80
N GLY A 152 -20.62 41.63 -13.37
CA GLY A 152 -20.38 41.35 -11.95
C GLY A 152 -21.66 41.29 -11.11
N GLY A 153 -22.77 40.83 -11.69
CA GLY A 153 -24.08 40.81 -11.03
C GLY A 153 -24.74 42.19 -10.87
N VAL A 154 -24.22 43.22 -11.54
CA VAL A 154 -24.84 44.55 -11.63
C VAL A 154 -25.45 44.73 -13.00
N VAL A 155 -26.77 44.96 -13.04
CA VAL A 155 -27.50 45.27 -14.26
C VAL A 155 -27.42 46.78 -14.49
N SER A 156 -27.07 47.20 -15.71
CA SER A 156 -27.01 48.62 -16.10
C SER A 156 -27.61 48.83 -17.49
N SER A 157 -28.11 50.04 -17.75
CA SER A 157 -28.50 50.46 -19.09
C SER A 157 -27.27 50.79 -19.94
N ARG A 158 -27.27 50.35 -21.20
CA ARG A 158 -26.23 50.69 -22.19
C ARG A 158 -26.34 52.15 -22.61
N SER A 159 -27.57 52.68 -22.71
CA SER A 159 -27.83 54.07 -23.07
C SER A 159 -27.58 55.07 -21.92
N ASP A 160 -27.78 54.65 -20.67
CA ASP A 160 -27.55 55.46 -19.47
C ASP A 160 -26.95 54.61 -18.33
N PRO A 161 -25.62 54.47 -18.25
CA PRO A 161 -24.94 53.67 -17.23
C PRO A 161 -25.20 54.11 -15.78
N SER A 162 -25.74 55.31 -15.55
CA SER A 162 -26.13 55.77 -14.22
C SER A 162 -27.36 55.02 -13.67
N ARG A 163 -28.18 54.46 -14.58
CA ARG A 163 -29.30 53.56 -14.25
C ARG A 163 -28.77 52.14 -14.10
N GLN A 164 -28.53 51.75 -12.86
CA GLN A 164 -28.05 50.42 -12.52
C GLN A 164 -28.64 49.90 -11.22
N CYS A 165 -28.76 48.59 -11.10
CA CYS A 165 -29.10 47.91 -9.85
C CYS A 165 -28.38 46.56 -9.75
N PRO A 166 -27.87 46.17 -8.57
CA PRO A 166 -27.34 44.83 -8.36
C PRO A 166 -28.47 43.80 -8.28
N TYR A 167 -28.21 42.56 -8.67
CA TYR A 167 -29.17 41.44 -8.51
C TYR A 167 -29.73 41.35 -7.09
N GLY A 168 -28.87 41.61 -6.08
CA GLY A 168 -29.28 41.57 -4.68
C GLY A 168 -30.46 42.49 -4.36
N GLN A 169 -30.48 43.70 -4.93
CA GLN A 169 -31.56 44.68 -4.73
C GLN A 169 -32.89 44.18 -5.31
N LEU A 170 -32.87 43.48 -6.44
CA LEU A 170 -34.07 42.93 -7.07
C LEU A 170 -34.70 41.78 -6.26
N LEU A 171 -33.91 41.15 -5.40
CA LEU A 171 -34.31 40.00 -4.61
C LEU A 171 -34.67 40.33 -3.16
N GLN A 172 -34.38 41.55 -2.67
CA GLN A 172 -34.64 41.92 -1.28
C GLN A 172 -36.09 41.65 -0.87
N ALA A 173 -36.26 40.88 0.21
CA ALA A 173 -37.54 40.45 0.76
C ALA A 173 -38.45 39.68 -0.23
N GLN A 174 -37.90 39.12 -1.31
CA GLN A 174 -38.61 38.26 -2.25
C GLN A 174 -38.32 36.78 -1.98
N HIS A 175 -39.31 35.92 -2.26
CA HIS A 175 -39.11 34.49 -2.44
C HIS A 175 -39.68 34.11 -3.80
N VAL A 176 -38.80 33.76 -4.74
CA VAL A 176 -39.19 33.41 -6.10
C VAL A 176 -38.70 32.00 -6.40
N ALA A 177 -39.60 31.12 -6.84
CA ALA A 177 -39.26 29.77 -7.29
C ALA A 177 -39.78 29.57 -8.71
N LEU A 178 -38.87 29.27 -9.64
CA LEU A 178 -39.20 28.99 -11.03
C LEU A 178 -38.89 27.53 -11.35
N THR A 179 -39.83 26.84 -11.99
CA THR A 179 -39.57 25.51 -12.56
C THR A 179 -38.62 25.64 -13.75
N LEU A 180 -37.62 24.76 -13.81
CA LEU A 180 -36.59 24.72 -14.84
C LEU A 180 -37.20 24.66 -16.24
N GLU A 181 -36.84 25.63 -17.09
CA GLU A 181 -37.16 25.64 -18.51
C GLU A 181 -35.90 25.37 -19.34
N LEU A 182 -35.77 24.12 -19.81
CA LEU A 182 -34.60 23.66 -20.57
C LEU A 182 -34.42 24.39 -21.91
N THR A 183 -35.49 24.98 -22.46
CA THR A 183 -35.44 25.71 -23.74
C THR A 183 -35.01 27.16 -23.60
N THR A 184 -34.70 27.62 -22.38
CA THR A 184 -34.21 28.99 -22.13
C THR A 184 -32.97 29.29 -22.99
N PRO A 185 -32.95 30.41 -23.76
CA PRO A 185 -31.80 30.78 -24.58
C PRO A 185 -30.51 30.95 -23.76
N LEU A 186 -29.47 30.23 -24.14
CA LEU A 186 -28.12 30.31 -23.55
C LEU A 186 -27.31 31.44 -24.20
N LYS A 187 -26.28 31.95 -23.51
CA LYS A 187 -25.35 32.90 -24.14
C LYS A 187 -24.63 32.24 -25.33
N PRO A 188 -24.51 32.93 -26.48
CA PRO A 188 -23.68 32.45 -27.57
C PRO A 188 -22.21 32.47 -27.16
N ALA A 189 -21.39 31.61 -27.78
CA ALA A 189 -19.97 31.48 -27.45
C ALA A 189 -19.18 32.79 -27.58
N SER A 190 -19.61 33.71 -28.45
CA SER A 190 -19.01 35.04 -28.62
C SER A 190 -19.20 35.96 -27.41
N GLU A 191 -20.14 35.65 -26.51
CA GLU A 191 -20.42 36.44 -25.31
C GLU A 191 -19.84 35.81 -24.03
N HIS A 192 -19.18 34.66 -24.14
CA HIS A 192 -18.51 34.03 -23.03
C HIS A 192 -17.30 34.87 -22.60
N ARG A 193 -17.18 35.10 -21.28
CA ARG A 193 -16.10 35.88 -20.65
C ARG A 193 -15.20 35.01 -19.79
N LEU A 194 -15.77 33.97 -19.20
CA LEU A 194 -15.14 32.97 -18.37
C LEU A 194 -15.06 31.64 -19.11
N ILE A 195 -16.15 31.12 -19.70
CA ILE A 195 -16.09 29.85 -20.46
C ILE A 195 -15.03 29.95 -21.57
N GLY A 196 -14.19 28.92 -21.69
CA GLY A 196 -13.06 28.90 -22.62
C GLY A 196 -11.78 29.52 -22.07
N GLN A 197 -11.79 30.10 -20.86
CA GLN A 197 -10.60 30.63 -20.18
C GLN A 197 -10.02 29.63 -19.18
N SER A 198 -8.69 29.62 -19.04
CA SER A 198 -7.97 28.84 -18.04
C SER A 198 -8.01 29.56 -16.68
N VAL A 199 -9.02 29.25 -15.86
CA VAL A 199 -9.13 29.75 -14.49
C VAL A 199 -8.49 28.79 -13.49
N GLN A 200 -7.92 29.33 -12.41
CA GLN A 200 -7.34 28.53 -11.33
C GLN A 200 -8.41 27.70 -10.62
N ARG A 201 -8.01 26.50 -10.18
CA ARG A 201 -8.91 25.57 -9.49
C ARG A 201 -9.25 26.07 -8.09
N VAL A 202 -10.55 26.13 -7.79
CA VAL A 202 -11.05 26.63 -6.49
C VAL A 202 -10.76 25.67 -5.33
N ASP A 203 -10.47 24.40 -5.61
CA ASP A 203 -10.24 23.36 -4.61
C ASP A 203 -8.75 23.16 -4.24
N ILE A 204 -7.81 23.71 -5.01
CA ILE A 204 -6.36 23.52 -4.78
C ILE A 204 -5.85 24.26 -3.53
N PRO A 205 -6.21 25.55 -3.27
CA PRO A 205 -5.62 26.29 -2.15
C PRO A 205 -5.73 25.55 -0.81
N ALA A 206 -6.92 25.06 -0.46
CA ALA A 206 -7.18 24.32 0.77
C ALA A 206 -6.38 22.98 0.85
N LYS A 207 -6.17 22.32 -0.30
CA LYS A 207 -5.37 21.09 -0.38
C LYS A 207 -3.88 21.36 -0.12
N VAL A 208 -3.36 22.50 -0.60
CA VAL A 208 -1.96 22.88 -0.45
C VAL A 208 -1.67 23.43 0.95
N SER A 209 -2.63 24.14 1.57
CA SER A 209 -2.51 24.65 2.95
C SER A 209 -2.70 23.57 4.03
N GLY A 210 -3.12 22.36 3.66
CA GLY A 210 -3.39 21.27 4.61
C GLY A 210 -4.65 21.51 5.45
N GLU A 211 -5.63 22.23 4.91
CA GLU A 211 -6.94 22.39 5.53
C GLU A 211 -7.71 21.06 5.53
N GLN A 212 -8.78 20.98 6.32
CA GLN A 212 -9.63 19.80 6.46
C GLN A 212 -10.45 19.55 5.18
N VAL A 213 -9.80 18.95 4.18
CA VAL A 213 -10.35 18.69 2.85
C VAL A 213 -10.65 17.21 2.64
N PHE A 214 -9.75 16.34 3.11
CA PHE A 214 -9.89 14.90 2.97
C PHE A 214 -10.63 14.31 4.18
N VAL A 215 -11.36 13.22 3.94
CA VAL A 215 -12.06 12.48 5.01
C VAL A 215 -11.12 12.01 6.12
N HIS A 216 -9.83 11.77 5.80
CA HIS A 216 -8.79 11.38 6.77
C HIS A 216 -8.55 12.44 7.85
N ASP A 217 -8.75 13.71 7.51
CA ASP A 217 -8.53 14.86 8.39
C ASP A 217 -9.78 15.19 9.23
N MET A 218 -10.93 14.58 8.92
CA MET A 218 -12.17 14.82 9.63
C MET A 218 -12.03 14.50 11.11
N ARG A 219 -12.45 15.43 11.97
CA ARG A 219 -12.52 15.27 13.43
C ARG A 219 -13.90 15.69 13.91
N VAL A 220 -14.49 14.89 14.80
CA VAL A 220 -15.77 15.22 15.47
C VAL A 220 -15.63 14.99 16.98
N PRO A 221 -16.39 15.71 17.83
CA PRO A 221 -16.35 15.50 19.27
C PRO A 221 -16.68 14.06 19.66
N GLY A 222 -15.90 13.49 20.59
CA GLY A 222 -16.11 12.11 21.07
C GLY A 222 -15.78 11.02 20.05
N MET A 223 -15.07 11.33 18.97
CA MET A 223 -14.71 10.38 17.92
C MET A 223 -13.84 9.23 18.47
N LEU A 224 -14.26 8.00 18.20
CA LEU A 224 -13.51 6.77 18.42
C LEU A 224 -12.89 6.28 17.10
N HIS A 225 -11.98 5.32 17.20
CA HIS A 225 -11.25 4.76 16.06
C HIS A 225 -11.59 3.29 15.86
N GLY A 226 -11.98 2.94 14.64
CA GLY A 226 -12.34 1.59 14.24
C GLY A 226 -11.33 0.97 13.27
N ARG A 227 -11.18 -0.35 13.39
CA ARG A 227 -10.46 -1.22 12.45
C ARG A 227 -11.27 -2.49 12.20
N VAL A 228 -11.09 -3.11 11.04
CA VAL A 228 -11.81 -4.32 10.65
C VAL A 228 -10.82 -5.46 10.42
N VAL A 229 -11.14 -6.65 10.93
CA VAL A 229 -10.40 -7.87 10.58
C VAL A 229 -11.09 -8.49 9.37
N ARG A 230 -10.41 -8.49 8.23
CA ARG A 230 -10.97 -9.03 6.98
C ARG A 230 -10.90 -10.56 6.96
N PRO A 231 -11.89 -11.24 6.33
CA PRO A 231 -11.89 -12.69 6.19
C PRO A 231 -10.78 -13.22 5.25
N PRO A 232 -10.52 -14.54 5.20
CA PRO A 232 -9.38 -15.10 4.47
C PRO A 232 -9.56 -15.24 2.95
N TYR A 233 -10.69 -14.80 2.38
CA TYR A 233 -11.03 -14.94 0.96
C TYR A 233 -10.91 -13.61 0.19
N ALA A 234 -9.76 -12.94 0.34
CA ALA A 234 -9.50 -11.65 -0.29
C ALA A 234 -9.73 -11.67 -1.80
N GLY A 235 -10.58 -10.76 -2.27
CA GLY A 235 -10.96 -10.65 -3.69
C GLY A 235 -12.19 -11.46 -4.09
N ALA A 236 -12.85 -12.19 -3.19
CA ALA A 236 -14.13 -12.86 -3.48
C ALA A 236 -15.34 -11.98 -3.13
N ASP A 237 -16.38 -12.00 -3.96
CA ASP A 237 -17.65 -11.30 -3.72
C ASP A 237 -18.91 -12.16 -3.95
N HIS A 238 -18.74 -13.43 -4.34
CA HIS A 238 -19.82 -14.39 -4.47
C HIS A 238 -19.41 -15.77 -3.95
N GLY A 239 -20.39 -16.56 -3.53
CA GLY A 239 -20.22 -17.93 -3.01
C GLY A 239 -20.77 -18.13 -1.60
N ASP A 240 -21.20 -19.35 -1.32
CA ASP A 240 -21.92 -19.70 -0.08
C ASP A 240 -21.08 -19.55 1.20
N PHE A 241 -19.75 -19.51 1.09
CA PHE A 241 -18.84 -19.32 2.22
C PHE A 241 -18.82 -17.88 2.73
N ILE A 242 -19.14 -16.88 1.89
CA ILE A 242 -19.11 -15.46 2.27
C ILE A 242 -20.19 -15.19 3.31
N GLY A 243 -19.84 -14.58 4.45
CA GLY A 243 -20.76 -14.36 5.56
C GLY A 243 -21.11 -15.61 6.38
N ASN A 244 -20.36 -16.71 6.21
CA ASN A 244 -20.56 -17.99 6.91
C ASN A 244 -19.25 -18.68 7.37
N THR A 245 -18.09 -18.07 7.11
CA THR A 245 -16.76 -18.67 7.33
C THR A 245 -16.23 -18.44 8.75
N LEU A 246 -16.71 -17.44 9.48
CA LEU A 246 -16.27 -17.20 10.85
C LEU A 246 -16.60 -18.41 11.74
N ALA A 247 -15.59 -18.90 12.47
CA ALA A 247 -15.75 -19.98 13.44
C ALA A 247 -15.81 -19.44 14.87
N SER A 248 -14.84 -18.61 15.26
CA SER A 248 -14.78 -17.99 16.59
C SER A 248 -13.89 -16.75 16.62
N VAL A 249 -14.11 -15.89 17.62
CA VAL A 249 -13.29 -14.72 17.96
C VAL A 249 -12.94 -14.82 19.43
N ASP A 250 -11.66 -14.72 19.77
CA ASP A 250 -11.17 -14.71 21.15
C ASP A 250 -10.83 -13.26 21.58
N GLU A 251 -11.81 -12.56 22.14
CA GLU A 251 -11.64 -11.17 22.61
C GLU A 251 -10.62 -11.05 23.76
N SER A 252 -10.38 -12.12 24.52
CA SER A 252 -9.40 -12.09 25.62
C SER A 252 -7.97 -11.89 25.13
N SER A 253 -7.69 -12.22 23.86
CA SER A 253 -6.39 -12.03 23.24
C SER A 253 -5.93 -10.57 23.19
N ILE A 254 -6.86 -9.61 23.23
CA ILE A 254 -6.58 -8.17 23.18
C ILE A 254 -6.90 -7.44 24.50
N ALA A 255 -7.26 -8.17 25.57
CA ALA A 255 -7.67 -7.57 26.84
C ALA A 255 -6.59 -6.72 27.52
N HIS A 256 -5.33 -6.90 27.11
CA HIS A 256 -4.17 -6.15 27.61
C HIS A 256 -3.99 -4.78 26.91
N ILE A 257 -4.69 -4.53 25.80
CA ILE A 257 -4.60 -3.27 25.04
C ILE A 257 -5.57 -2.27 25.68
N PRO A 258 -5.09 -1.13 26.22
CA PRO A 258 -5.96 -0.15 26.85
C PRO A 258 -6.86 0.54 25.81
N GLY A 259 -8.02 1.03 26.25
CA GLY A 259 -8.89 1.88 25.43
C GLY A 259 -9.76 1.14 24.39
N VAL A 260 -9.67 -0.19 24.27
CA VAL A 260 -10.61 -0.98 23.47
C VAL A 260 -12.03 -0.84 24.06
N ARG A 261 -12.98 -0.45 23.22
CA ARG A 261 -14.39 -0.20 23.57
C ARG A 261 -15.32 -1.33 23.20
N ALA A 262 -15.12 -1.92 22.02
CA ALA A 262 -15.95 -3.01 21.55
C ALA A 262 -15.22 -3.86 20.50
N VAL A 263 -15.52 -5.17 20.50
CA VAL A 263 -15.34 -6.04 19.35
C VAL A 263 -16.74 -6.33 18.79
N VAL A 264 -16.97 -6.01 17.53
CA VAL A 264 -18.26 -6.13 16.85
C VAL A 264 -18.19 -7.30 15.88
N VAL A 265 -19.00 -8.32 16.11
CA VAL A 265 -19.03 -9.54 15.31
C VAL A 265 -20.42 -9.73 14.70
N ILE A 266 -20.51 -9.70 13.38
CA ILE A 266 -21.74 -9.96 12.62
C ILE A 266 -21.38 -10.91 11.48
N ARG A 267 -21.60 -12.21 11.66
CA ARG A 267 -21.17 -13.24 10.69
C ARG A 267 -19.68 -13.10 10.37
N ASP A 268 -19.30 -12.82 9.12
CA ASP A 268 -17.90 -12.68 8.73
C ASP A 268 -17.38 -11.23 8.88
N PHE A 269 -18.23 -10.29 9.27
CA PHE A 269 -17.80 -8.96 9.66
C PHE A 269 -17.27 -8.99 11.10
N VAL A 270 -15.99 -8.66 11.27
CA VAL A 270 -15.34 -8.49 12.58
C VAL A 270 -14.68 -7.12 12.61
N GLY A 271 -15.05 -6.28 13.57
CA GLY A 271 -14.42 -4.99 13.76
C GLY A 271 -14.10 -4.71 15.22
N VAL A 272 -13.14 -3.82 15.44
CA VAL A 272 -12.67 -3.38 16.75
C VAL A 272 -12.80 -1.87 16.82
N VAL A 273 -13.29 -1.36 17.95
CA VAL A 273 -13.36 0.09 18.24
C VAL A 273 -12.52 0.39 19.47
N ALA A 274 -11.69 1.42 19.41
CA ALA A 274 -10.88 1.90 20.53
C ALA A 274 -10.89 3.43 20.64
N GLU A 275 -10.42 3.95 21.77
CA GLU A 275 -10.28 5.39 22.02
C GLU A 275 -9.25 6.05 21.09
N ARG A 276 -8.16 5.34 20.75
CA ARG A 276 -7.07 5.86 19.91
C ARG A 276 -6.83 4.97 18.69
N GLU A 277 -6.30 5.58 17.64
CA GLU A 277 -6.06 4.90 16.37
C GLU A 277 -5.05 3.76 16.48
N GLU A 278 -3.92 3.99 17.14
CA GLU A 278 -2.88 2.97 17.27
C GLU A 278 -3.32 1.79 18.17
N GLN A 279 -4.23 2.01 19.12
CA GLN A 279 -4.85 0.95 19.91
C GLN A 279 -5.78 0.08 19.06
N ALA A 280 -6.62 0.69 18.21
CA ALA A 280 -7.49 -0.06 17.29
C ALA A 280 -6.68 -0.87 16.27
N GLU A 281 -5.59 -0.29 15.75
CA GLU A 281 -4.66 -0.98 14.84
C GLU A 281 -3.97 -2.16 15.52
N GLN A 282 -3.43 -1.97 16.73
CA GLN A 282 -2.80 -3.04 17.51
C GLN A 282 -3.80 -4.17 17.79
N ALA A 283 -5.01 -3.81 18.25
CA ALA A 283 -6.05 -4.78 18.56
C ALA A 283 -6.51 -5.57 17.33
N MET A 284 -6.65 -4.93 16.16
CA MET A 284 -6.95 -5.64 14.91
C MET A 284 -5.87 -6.68 14.55
N ARG A 285 -4.59 -6.37 14.78
CA ARG A 285 -3.47 -7.28 14.47
C ARG A 285 -3.35 -8.44 15.45
N GLU A 286 -3.65 -8.20 16.72
CA GLU A 286 -3.48 -9.19 17.80
C GLU A 286 -4.73 -10.03 18.06
N LEU A 287 -5.92 -9.56 17.63
CA LEU A 287 -7.17 -10.29 17.81
C LEU A 287 -7.11 -11.67 17.15
N ARG A 288 -7.24 -12.70 17.97
CA ARG A 288 -7.27 -14.09 17.50
C ARG A 288 -8.64 -14.43 16.93
N VAL A 289 -8.70 -14.52 15.60
CA VAL A 289 -9.90 -14.91 14.85
C VAL A 289 -9.66 -16.27 14.19
N GLN A 290 -10.59 -17.20 14.36
CA GLN A 290 -10.57 -18.50 13.69
C GLN A 290 -11.60 -18.53 12.58
N TRP A 291 -11.14 -18.89 11.39
CA TRP A 291 -11.94 -19.05 10.19
C TRP A 291 -12.06 -20.53 9.83
N LYS A 292 -13.20 -20.94 9.30
CA LYS A 292 -13.40 -22.27 8.71
C LYS A 292 -12.62 -22.37 7.40
N ASP A 293 -12.33 -23.60 6.99
CA ASP A 293 -11.82 -23.85 5.65
C ASP A 293 -12.83 -23.41 4.58
N TRP A 294 -12.32 -22.87 3.49
CA TRP A 294 -13.09 -22.41 2.33
C TRP A 294 -12.41 -22.88 1.04
N PRO A 295 -13.14 -22.98 -0.09
CA PRO A 295 -12.68 -23.72 -1.26
C PRO A 295 -11.49 -23.10 -2.02
N GLY A 296 -11.18 -21.81 -1.82
CA GLY A 296 -10.29 -21.07 -2.71
C GLY A 296 -11.07 -20.44 -3.87
N LEU A 297 -10.43 -19.49 -4.57
CA LEU A 297 -10.93 -18.92 -5.82
C LEU A 297 -10.53 -19.82 -7.02
N PRO A 298 -11.20 -19.68 -8.19
CA PRO A 298 -10.76 -20.32 -9.42
C PRO A 298 -9.30 -20.00 -9.77
N GLU A 299 -8.63 -20.92 -10.47
CA GLU A 299 -7.22 -20.75 -10.88
C GLU A 299 -7.04 -19.54 -11.81
N LEU A 300 -6.10 -18.66 -11.47
CA LEU A 300 -5.82 -17.42 -12.19
C LEU A 300 -4.37 -17.29 -12.69
N GLY A 301 -3.56 -18.35 -12.56
CA GLY A 301 -2.17 -18.36 -13.07
C GLY A 301 -2.07 -18.19 -14.59
N ASN A 302 -3.14 -18.53 -15.33
CA ASN A 302 -3.32 -18.19 -16.73
C ASN A 302 -4.65 -17.45 -16.92
N VAL A 303 -4.59 -16.12 -17.00
CA VAL A 303 -5.77 -15.25 -17.11
C VAL A 303 -6.59 -15.53 -18.37
N GLU A 304 -5.95 -15.79 -19.50
CA GLU A 304 -6.65 -16.14 -20.75
C GLU A 304 -7.52 -17.38 -20.54
N GLN A 305 -6.91 -18.46 -20.05
CA GLN A 305 -7.62 -19.73 -19.86
C GLN A 305 -8.71 -19.62 -18.79
N ALA A 306 -8.45 -18.87 -17.72
CA ALA A 306 -9.44 -18.60 -16.68
C ALA A 306 -10.68 -17.89 -17.24
N LEU A 307 -10.50 -16.89 -18.11
CA LEU A 307 -11.60 -16.17 -18.77
C LEU A 307 -12.36 -17.06 -19.75
N ARG A 308 -11.67 -17.91 -20.52
CA ARG A 308 -12.31 -18.88 -21.42
C ARG A 308 -13.16 -19.91 -20.66
N ASN A 309 -12.70 -20.32 -19.48
CA ASN A 309 -13.38 -21.30 -18.64
C ASN A 309 -14.54 -20.70 -17.81
N ASN A 310 -14.60 -19.37 -17.68
CA ASN A 310 -15.61 -18.72 -16.85
C ASN A 310 -17.00 -18.82 -17.52
N PRO A 311 -18.05 -19.26 -16.80
CA PRO A 311 -19.40 -19.33 -17.34
C PRO A 311 -19.87 -17.97 -17.86
N SER A 312 -20.37 -17.95 -19.10
CA SER A 312 -20.77 -16.72 -19.76
C SER A 312 -22.04 -16.89 -20.59
N THR A 313 -22.71 -15.77 -20.85
CA THR A 313 -23.82 -15.68 -21.80
C THR A 313 -23.39 -14.79 -22.96
N GLN A 314 -23.35 -15.34 -24.17
CA GLN A 314 -22.99 -14.56 -25.35
C GLN A 314 -24.17 -13.69 -25.82
N ARG A 315 -23.88 -12.42 -26.09
CA ARG A 315 -24.79 -11.42 -26.65
C ARG A 315 -24.20 -10.86 -27.94
N ARG A 316 -24.88 -11.10 -29.07
CA ARG A 316 -24.53 -10.54 -30.37
C ARG A 316 -25.00 -9.08 -30.43
N LEU A 317 -24.07 -8.16 -30.69
CA LEU A 317 -24.33 -6.71 -30.71
C LEU A 317 -24.48 -6.16 -32.13
N VAL A 318 -23.61 -6.64 -33.04
CA VAL A 318 -23.56 -6.25 -34.45
C VAL A 318 -23.39 -7.51 -35.29
N ASP A 319 -24.09 -7.56 -36.43
CA ASP A 319 -23.98 -8.60 -37.45
C ASP A 319 -24.34 -7.97 -38.81
N GLU A 320 -23.36 -7.33 -39.43
CA GLU A 320 -23.47 -6.55 -40.67
C GLU A 320 -22.66 -7.22 -41.79
N GLY A 321 -23.27 -7.39 -42.98
CA GLY A 321 -22.67 -8.09 -44.11
C GLY A 321 -22.60 -9.62 -43.93
N ASP A 322 -21.86 -10.31 -44.81
CA ASP A 322 -21.60 -11.76 -44.70
C ASP A 322 -20.16 -12.01 -44.21
N VAL A 323 -19.98 -12.06 -42.89
CA VAL A 323 -18.66 -12.19 -42.25
C VAL A 323 -18.03 -13.56 -42.54
N ASP A 324 -18.82 -14.63 -42.54
CA ASP A 324 -18.28 -15.99 -42.72
C ASP A 324 -17.81 -16.21 -44.16
N ALA A 325 -18.56 -15.74 -45.17
CA ALA A 325 -18.13 -15.79 -46.57
C ALA A 325 -16.91 -14.89 -46.83
N ALA A 326 -16.89 -13.67 -46.27
CA ALA A 326 -15.76 -12.76 -46.43
C ALA A 326 -14.47 -13.30 -45.80
N LEU A 327 -14.55 -13.88 -44.58
CA LEU A 327 -13.43 -14.61 -43.98
C LEU A 327 -13.01 -15.83 -44.82
N ALA A 328 -13.99 -16.54 -45.40
CA ALA A 328 -13.71 -17.68 -46.27
C ALA A 328 -12.85 -17.28 -47.48
N GLN A 329 -13.14 -16.12 -48.07
CA GLN A 329 -12.55 -15.58 -49.30
C GLN A 329 -11.32 -14.69 -49.09
N ALA A 330 -11.04 -14.26 -47.84
CA ALA A 330 -9.89 -13.41 -47.52
C ALA A 330 -8.58 -14.01 -48.03
N SER A 331 -7.76 -13.22 -48.74
CA SER A 331 -6.47 -13.70 -49.27
C SER A 331 -5.45 -13.91 -48.15
N GLN A 332 -5.56 -13.13 -47.08
CA GLN A 332 -4.75 -13.27 -45.89
C GLN A 332 -5.62 -13.20 -44.64
N ARG A 333 -5.74 -14.32 -43.90
CA ARG A 333 -6.46 -14.36 -42.62
C ARG A 333 -5.54 -13.98 -41.46
N LEU A 334 -6.05 -13.15 -40.56
CA LEU A 334 -5.36 -12.72 -39.34
C LEU A 334 -6.30 -12.93 -38.15
N SER A 335 -6.16 -14.07 -37.48
CA SER A 335 -6.80 -14.30 -36.17
C SER A 335 -5.86 -13.88 -35.04
N ARG A 336 -6.37 -13.12 -34.07
CA ARG A 336 -5.59 -12.57 -32.94
C ARG A 336 -6.36 -12.68 -31.64
N THR A 337 -5.61 -12.94 -30.58
CA THR A 337 -6.10 -12.90 -29.20
C THR A 337 -5.32 -11.83 -28.46
N TYR A 338 -6.05 -10.99 -27.75
CA TYR A 338 -5.53 -9.95 -26.87
C TYR A 338 -6.02 -10.23 -25.45
N VAL A 339 -5.15 -10.02 -24.46
CA VAL A 339 -5.44 -10.30 -23.05
C VAL A 339 -5.14 -9.06 -22.22
N TRP A 340 -6.06 -8.67 -21.35
CA TRP A 340 -5.92 -7.56 -20.42
C TRP A 340 -5.86 -8.08 -18.97
N PRO A 341 -4.90 -7.64 -18.14
CA PRO A 341 -4.73 -8.13 -16.78
C PRO A 341 -5.69 -7.49 -15.77
N TYR A 342 -5.83 -8.11 -14.59
CA TYR A 342 -6.44 -7.44 -13.44
C TYR A 342 -5.54 -6.32 -12.92
N GLN A 343 -6.14 -5.18 -12.60
CA GLN A 343 -5.45 -3.96 -12.14
C GLN A 343 -6.15 -3.36 -10.91
N LEU A 344 -5.43 -2.56 -10.14
CA LEU A 344 -5.95 -1.82 -9.00
C LEU A 344 -6.33 -0.39 -9.40
N HIS A 345 -7.22 0.22 -8.62
CA HIS A 345 -7.37 1.67 -8.65
C HIS A 345 -6.14 2.33 -8.07
N GLY A 346 -5.52 1.74 -7.04
CA GLY A 346 -4.23 2.21 -6.51
C GLY A 346 -4.35 3.62 -5.94
N SER A 347 -5.33 3.84 -5.05
CA SER A 347 -5.50 5.15 -4.41
C SER A 347 -4.31 5.47 -3.49
N ILE A 348 -3.77 6.70 -3.50
CA ILE A 348 -2.56 7.03 -2.73
C ILE A 348 -2.82 7.01 -1.23
N GLY A 349 -3.99 7.47 -0.79
CA GLY A 349 -4.47 7.24 0.57
C GLY A 349 -5.41 6.03 0.61
N PRO A 350 -5.27 5.09 1.56
CA PRO A 350 -6.26 4.03 1.78
C PRO A 350 -7.63 4.63 2.11
N SER A 351 -8.71 3.91 1.80
CA SER A 351 -10.07 4.39 2.03
C SER A 351 -10.33 4.67 3.52
N CYS A 352 -11.03 5.77 3.79
CA CYS A 352 -11.41 6.20 5.14
C CYS A 352 -12.84 6.76 5.15
N ALA A 353 -13.55 6.58 6.27
CA ALA A 353 -14.85 7.16 6.52
C ALA A 353 -15.05 7.47 8.01
N VAL A 354 -15.92 8.42 8.30
CA VAL A 354 -16.41 8.71 9.66
C VAL A 354 -17.91 8.54 9.65
N ALA A 355 -18.46 7.79 10.59
CA ALA A 355 -19.90 7.66 10.77
C ALA A 355 -20.31 8.14 12.16
N LEU A 356 -21.43 8.87 12.24
CA LEU A 356 -22.08 9.30 13.47
C LEU A 356 -23.47 8.66 13.51
N TRP A 357 -23.67 7.79 14.50
CA TRP A 357 -24.98 7.22 14.82
C TRP A 357 -25.69 8.09 15.86
N GLN A 358 -26.97 8.37 15.62
CA GLN A 358 -27.84 9.06 16.56
C GLN A 358 -29.12 8.25 16.73
N ASP A 359 -29.45 7.89 17.97
CA ASP A 359 -30.75 7.29 18.25
C ASP A 359 -31.83 8.31 17.91
N GLN A 360 -32.79 7.92 17.06
CA GLN A 360 -33.90 8.78 16.71
C GLN A 360 -34.73 9.04 17.97
N ALA A 361 -34.64 10.24 18.52
CA ALA A 361 -35.58 10.69 19.53
C ALA A 361 -36.99 10.58 18.91
N THR A 362 -37.86 9.78 19.54
CA THR A 362 -39.25 9.55 19.14
C THR A 362 -40.15 10.78 19.33
N ASP A 363 -39.56 11.98 19.41
CA ASP A 363 -40.29 13.22 19.59
C ASP A 363 -40.71 13.78 18.22
N ALA A 364 -41.98 13.55 17.88
CA ALA A 364 -42.62 14.05 16.66
C ALA A 364 -42.64 15.59 16.56
N SER A 365 -42.17 16.33 17.57
CA SER A 365 -42.14 17.79 17.60
C SER A 365 -40.77 18.42 17.25
N SER A 366 -39.71 17.63 17.09
CA SER A 366 -38.38 18.13 16.69
C SER A 366 -38.12 17.87 15.20
N PRO A 367 -37.52 18.82 14.44
CA PRO A 367 -37.20 18.60 13.03
C PRO A 367 -36.26 17.40 12.90
N GLN A 368 -36.67 16.37 12.14
CA GLN A 368 -35.95 15.11 11.94
C GLN A 368 -34.47 15.36 11.61
N GLN A 369 -33.60 15.15 12.61
CA GLN A 369 -32.17 14.99 12.39
C GLN A 369 -31.93 13.61 11.79
N PRO A 370 -30.97 13.45 10.86
CA PRO A 370 -30.65 12.15 10.30
C PRO A 370 -30.20 11.20 11.42
N GLY A 371 -30.72 9.96 11.43
CA GLY A 371 -30.31 8.93 12.39
C GLY A 371 -28.89 8.42 12.13
N LEU A 372 -28.35 8.68 10.94
CA LEU A 372 -26.99 8.34 10.56
C LEU A 372 -26.39 9.43 9.66
N ILE A 373 -25.23 9.97 10.03
CA ILE A 373 -24.41 10.85 9.19
C ILE A 373 -23.11 10.13 8.85
N VAL A 374 -22.73 10.11 7.57
CA VAL A 374 -21.48 9.48 7.12
C VAL A 374 -20.67 10.46 6.27
N TRP A 375 -19.48 10.83 6.75
CA TRP A 375 -18.48 11.54 5.96
C TRP A 375 -17.65 10.52 5.18
N ALA A 376 -17.74 10.55 3.85
CA ALA A 376 -17.15 9.51 3.01
C ALA A 376 -16.41 10.06 1.79
N GLY A 377 -15.41 9.28 1.38
CA GLY A 377 -14.65 9.41 0.14
C GLY A 377 -15.41 8.93 -1.12
N THR A 378 -16.71 8.65 -1.04
CA THR A 378 -17.48 7.96 -2.09
C THR A 378 -17.56 8.73 -3.42
N GLN A 379 -17.53 7.98 -4.52
CA GLN A 379 -17.85 8.49 -5.86
C GLN A 379 -19.37 8.56 -6.13
N ASN A 380 -20.17 7.80 -5.36
CA ASN A 380 -21.60 7.60 -5.61
C ASN A 380 -22.45 7.85 -4.34
N PRO A 381 -22.58 9.10 -3.87
CA PRO A 381 -23.22 9.40 -2.58
C PRO A 381 -24.63 8.81 -2.40
N HIS A 382 -25.50 8.95 -3.40
CA HIS A 382 -26.86 8.41 -3.32
C HIS A 382 -26.92 6.87 -3.39
N VAL A 383 -25.98 6.24 -4.10
CA VAL A 383 -25.90 4.76 -4.13
C VAL A 383 -25.40 4.25 -2.79
N LEU A 384 -24.39 4.89 -2.20
CA LEU A 384 -23.94 4.58 -0.86
C LEU A 384 -25.06 4.79 0.17
N ARG A 385 -25.85 5.87 0.06
CA ARG A 385 -27.01 6.10 0.95
C ARG A 385 -28.01 4.95 0.89
N ALA A 386 -28.32 4.46 -0.31
CA ALA A 386 -29.22 3.31 -0.50
C ALA A 386 -28.65 2.00 0.10
N ASP A 387 -27.35 1.75 -0.09
CA ASP A 387 -26.67 0.59 0.49
C ASP A 387 -26.66 0.66 2.03
N LEU A 388 -26.37 1.83 2.60
CA LEU A 388 -26.42 2.07 4.04
C LEU A 388 -27.84 1.94 4.59
N ALA A 389 -28.86 2.44 3.89
CA ALA A 389 -30.26 2.28 4.28
C ALA A 389 -30.63 0.80 4.42
N ARG A 390 -30.22 -0.02 3.44
CA ARG A 390 -30.43 -1.47 3.46
C ARG A 390 -29.64 -2.15 4.57
N LEU A 391 -28.36 -1.81 4.75
CA LEU A 391 -27.49 -2.38 5.79
C LEU A 391 -27.99 -2.07 7.20
N MET A 392 -28.47 -0.85 7.41
CA MET A 392 -28.82 -0.32 8.72
C MET A 392 -30.30 -0.50 9.05
N GLY A 393 -31.14 -0.87 8.08
CA GLY A 393 -32.60 -1.00 8.26
C GLY A 393 -33.28 0.36 8.46
N LEU A 394 -32.75 1.42 7.83
CA LEU A 394 -33.25 2.78 7.94
C LEU A 394 -33.98 3.21 6.67
N ALA A 395 -34.83 4.23 6.81
CA ALA A 395 -35.30 4.97 5.64
C ALA A 395 -34.13 5.72 5.00
N ASP A 396 -34.09 5.75 3.67
CA ASP A 396 -33.06 6.44 2.89
C ASP A 396 -32.92 7.94 3.26
N THR A 397 -34.03 8.63 3.56
CA THR A 397 -34.03 10.04 4.02
C THR A 397 -33.56 10.24 5.47
N ALA A 398 -33.41 9.16 6.24
CA ALA A 398 -32.88 9.22 7.59
C ALA A 398 -31.34 9.16 7.63
N ILE A 399 -30.69 9.11 6.46
CA ILE A 399 -29.24 9.03 6.31
C ILE A 399 -28.75 10.26 5.54
N ASP A 400 -27.69 10.89 6.04
CA ASP A 400 -26.95 11.91 5.29
C ASP A 400 -25.54 11.44 4.98
N VAL A 401 -25.21 11.36 3.69
CA VAL A 401 -23.86 11.11 3.20
C VAL A 401 -23.24 12.46 2.83
N VAL A 402 -22.30 12.90 3.67
CA VAL A 402 -21.51 14.10 3.44
C VAL A 402 -20.27 13.71 2.63
N ARG A 403 -20.26 14.12 1.37
CA ARG A 403 -19.11 13.92 0.50
C ARG A 403 -17.94 14.83 0.92
N MET A 404 -16.86 14.22 1.41
CA MET A 404 -15.53 14.84 1.60
C MET A 404 -14.65 14.54 0.39
N GLU A 405 -13.50 15.19 0.16
CA GLU A 405 -12.61 14.77 -0.95
C GLU A 405 -11.97 13.38 -0.69
N ALA A 406 -11.68 12.63 -1.76
CA ALA A 406 -11.00 11.32 -1.68
C ALA A 406 -9.52 11.43 -2.08
N ALA A 407 -8.67 10.60 -1.48
CA ALA A 407 -7.24 10.51 -1.77
C ALA A 407 -6.92 9.68 -3.04
N GLY A 408 -7.71 9.89 -4.10
CA GLY A 408 -7.79 9.04 -5.28
C GLY A 408 -8.99 8.10 -5.24
N CYS A 409 -9.61 7.85 -6.40
CA CYS A 409 -10.66 6.83 -6.55
C CYS A 409 -10.57 6.15 -7.92
N TYR A 410 -10.41 6.94 -9.01
CA TYR A 410 -10.26 6.48 -10.40
C TYR A 410 -11.33 5.47 -10.86
N GLY A 411 -12.49 5.47 -10.21
CA GLY A 411 -13.45 4.38 -10.23
C GLY A 411 -13.98 4.05 -8.84
N ARG A 412 -14.64 2.90 -8.69
CA ARG A 412 -15.17 2.45 -7.39
C ARG A 412 -14.15 1.56 -6.65
N ASN A 413 -13.36 2.20 -5.78
CA ASN A 413 -12.41 1.58 -4.85
C ASN A 413 -13.09 1.19 -3.51
N GLY A 414 -12.33 1.04 -2.41
CA GLY A 414 -12.84 0.68 -1.08
C GLY A 414 -13.62 1.75 -0.31
N ALA A 415 -13.88 2.93 -0.89
CA ALA A 415 -14.49 4.06 -0.17
C ALA A 415 -15.92 3.78 0.33
N ASP A 416 -16.71 3.03 -0.44
CA ASP A 416 -18.08 2.66 -0.05
C ASP A 416 -18.05 1.54 1.02
N ASP A 417 -17.08 0.63 0.91
CA ASP A 417 -16.90 -0.49 1.84
C ASP A 417 -16.55 0.01 3.25
N VAL A 418 -15.57 0.92 3.36
CA VAL A 418 -15.16 1.48 4.66
C VAL A 418 -16.23 2.39 5.27
N ALA A 419 -17.06 3.04 4.46
CA ALA A 419 -18.21 3.82 4.93
C ALA A 419 -19.26 2.92 5.60
N ALA A 420 -19.53 1.76 5.01
CA ALA A 420 -20.41 0.77 5.60
C ALA A 420 -19.82 0.13 6.87
N ASP A 421 -18.51 -0.14 6.88
CA ASP A 421 -17.81 -0.59 8.09
C ASP A 421 -17.96 0.45 9.24
N ALA A 422 -17.73 1.73 8.95
CA ALA A 422 -17.88 2.81 9.93
C ALA A 422 -19.30 2.92 10.48
N ALA A 423 -20.33 2.79 9.63
CA ALA A 423 -21.73 2.83 10.05
C ALA A 423 -22.08 1.69 11.02
N LEU A 424 -21.63 0.45 10.75
CA LEU A 424 -21.85 -0.68 11.65
C LEU A 424 -21.18 -0.47 13.01
N LEU A 425 -19.93 0.00 13.01
CA LEU A 425 -19.18 0.23 14.25
C LEU A 425 -19.75 1.40 15.05
N ALA A 426 -20.12 2.51 14.40
CA ALA A 426 -20.72 3.67 15.07
C ALA A 426 -22.04 3.31 15.75
N ARG A 427 -22.90 2.52 15.09
CA ARG A 427 -24.15 2.04 15.70
C ARG A 427 -23.88 1.13 16.90
N ALA A 428 -22.88 0.25 16.82
CA ALA A 428 -22.59 -0.69 17.90
C ALA A 428 -22.13 0.00 19.20
N VAL A 429 -21.47 1.16 19.10
CA VAL A 429 -20.93 1.89 20.27
C VAL A 429 -21.71 3.16 20.63
N GLY A 430 -22.68 3.59 19.81
CA GLY A 430 -23.46 4.81 20.05
C GLY A 430 -22.63 6.09 20.05
N ALA A 431 -21.50 6.10 19.34
CA ALA A 431 -20.57 7.24 19.26
C ALA A 431 -20.02 7.37 17.83
N PRO A 432 -19.52 8.56 17.42
CA PRO A 432 -18.89 8.69 16.12
C PRO A 432 -17.63 7.81 16.02
N VAL A 433 -17.50 7.06 14.92
CA VAL A 433 -16.36 6.16 14.67
C VAL A 433 -15.71 6.50 13.34
N ARG A 434 -14.40 6.72 13.36
CA ARG A 434 -13.55 6.82 12.17
C ARG A 434 -12.94 5.47 11.84
N VAL A 435 -13.16 4.98 10.63
CA VAL A 435 -12.55 3.74 10.13
C VAL A 435 -11.66 4.08 8.94
N GLN A 436 -10.45 3.53 8.93
CA GLN A 436 -9.52 3.61 7.82
C GLN A 436 -8.99 2.20 7.53
N LEU A 437 -8.96 1.83 6.24
CA LEU A 437 -8.34 0.59 5.80
C LEU A 437 -6.82 0.69 5.88
N THR A 438 -6.15 -0.41 6.17
CA THR A 438 -4.70 -0.47 5.93
C THR A 438 -4.43 -0.54 4.41
N ARG A 439 -3.17 -0.28 4.00
CA ARG A 439 -2.77 -0.42 2.58
C ARG A 439 -3.01 -1.84 2.07
N GLU A 440 -2.67 -2.83 2.90
CA GLU A 440 -2.85 -4.25 2.63
C GLU A 440 -4.32 -4.60 2.44
N GLN A 441 -5.19 -4.04 3.28
CA GLN A 441 -6.63 -4.23 3.16
C GLN A 441 -7.20 -3.57 1.90
N GLU A 442 -6.79 -2.33 1.59
CA GLU A 442 -7.22 -1.65 0.35
C GLU A 442 -6.83 -2.48 -0.87
N HIS A 443 -5.54 -2.82 -1.04
CA HIS A 443 -5.08 -3.56 -2.21
C HIS A 443 -5.69 -4.95 -2.32
N ALA A 444 -5.87 -5.66 -1.19
CA ALA A 444 -6.48 -6.98 -1.19
C ALA A 444 -7.98 -6.91 -1.55
N TRP A 445 -8.73 -5.94 -1.01
CA TRP A 445 -10.20 -5.94 -1.04
C TRP A 445 -10.87 -4.92 -1.94
N GLU A 446 -10.18 -3.87 -2.40
CA GLU A 446 -10.77 -2.93 -3.36
C GLU A 446 -11.23 -3.71 -4.60
N PRO A 447 -12.37 -3.36 -5.23
CA PRO A 447 -12.72 -3.98 -6.48
C PRO A 447 -11.59 -3.78 -7.50
N LYS A 448 -11.27 -4.78 -8.30
CA LYS A 448 -10.23 -4.69 -9.33
C LYS A 448 -10.79 -4.08 -10.62
N GLY A 449 -9.96 -3.42 -11.41
CA GLY A 449 -10.19 -3.32 -12.85
C GLY A 449 -10.15 -4.73 -13.43
N ALA A 450 -11.24 -5.16 -14.06
CA ALA A 450 -11.39 -6.54 -14.51
C ALA A 450 -10.38 -6.90 -15.62
N ALA A 451 -9.89 -8.13 -15.57
CA ALA A 451 -9.21 -8.74 -16.71
C ALA A 451 -10.18 -8.90 -17.88
N GLN A 452 -9.67 -8.93 -19.10
CA GLN A 452 -10.51 -9.02 -20.30
C GLN A 452 -9.83 -9.82 -21.38
N LEU A 453 -10.61 -10.62 -22.11
CA LEU A 453 -10.14 -11.40 -23.25
C LEU A 453 -10.84 -10.89 -24.51
N MET A 454 -10.07 -10.56 -25.54
CA MET A 454 -10.61 -10.06 -26.81
C MET A 454 -10.04 -10.88 -27.97
N ASP A 455 -10.93 -11.57 -28.68
CA ASP A 455 -10.59 -12.34 -29.87
C ASP A 455 -11.04 -11.57 -31.12
N VAL A 456 -10.15 -11.47 -32.10
CA VAL A 456 -10.41 -10.82 -33.39
C VAL A 456 -10.13 -11.81 -34.51
N ARG A 457 -11.13 -12.09 -35.35
CA ARG A 457 -10.97 -12.84 -36.61
C ARG A 457 -11.23 -11.89 -37.76
N GLY A 458 -10.29 -11.80 -38.68
CA GLY A 458 -10.39 -10.89 -39.81
C GLY A 458 -9.32 -11.21 -40.84
N GLY A 459 -9.07 -10.26 -41.72
CA GLY A 459 -8.07 -10.44 -42.76
C GLY A 459 -8.11 -9.35 -43.82
N LEU A 460 -7.26 -9.54 -44.82
CA LEU A 460 -7.17 -8.68 -45.99
C LEU A 460 -7.65 -9.41 -47.25
N ASN A 461 -8.27 -8.66 -48.14
CA ASN A 461 -8.50 -9.03 -49.53
C ASN A 461 -7.19 -8.91 -50.33
N ALA A 462 -7.20 -9.44 -51.56
CA ALA A 462 -6.02 -9.41 -52.43
C ALA A 462 -5.55 -7.99 -52.82
N ASP A 463 -6.43 -7.00 -52.72
CA ASP A 463 -6.13 -5.58 -52.97
C ASP A 463 -5.63 -4.82 -51.72
N GLY A 464 -5.48 -5.52 -50.58
CA GLY A 464 -5.06 -4.91 -49.32
C GLY A 464 -6.19 -4.24 -48.52
N SER A 465 -7.44 -4.29 -48.99
CA SER A 465 -8.61 -3.84 -48.22
C SER A 465 -8.98 -4.84 -47.12
N VAL A 466 -9.67 -4.39 -46.07
CA VAL A 466 -10.12 -5.30 -44.99
C VAL A 466 -11.26 -6.19 -45.49
N ALA A 467 -11.07 -7.50 -45.40
CA ALA A 467 -12.05 -8.50 -45.81
C ALA A 467 -13.24 -8.57 -44.85
N ALA A 468 -12.95 -8.74 -43.56
CA ALA A 468 -13.95 -8.82 -42.49
C ALA A 468 -13.34 -8.50 -41.13
N TYR A 469 -14.19 -8.14 -40.18
CA TYR A 469 -13.83 -7.89 -38.79
C TYR A 469 -14.86 -8.55 -37.86
N ASP A 470 -14.46 -9.62 -37.19
CA ASP A 470 -15.28 -10.38 -36.24
C ASP A 470 -14.65 -10.33 -34.87
N PHE A 471 -15.29 -9.62 -33.95
CA PHE A 471 -14.78 -9.29 -32.63
C PHE A 471 -15.62 -9.93 -31.54
N GLU A 472 -14.94 -10.55 -30.59
CA GLU A 472 -15.55 -11.14 -29.41
C GLU A 472 -14.80 -10.67 -28.16
N THR A 473 -15.53 -10.21 -27.14
CA THR A 473 -14.94 -9.74 -25.88
C THR A 473 -15.60 -10.38 -24.67
N SER A 474 -14.77 -10.82 -23.72
CA SER A 474 -15.15 -11.50 -22.49
C SER A 474 -14.74 -10.63 -21.30
N TYR A 475 -15.73 -10.05 -20.60
CA TYR A 475 -15.52 -9.07 -19.53
C TYR A 475 -16.27 -9.47 -18.25
N PRO A 476 -15.58 -10.00 -17.22
CA PRO A 476 -16.16 -10.46 -15.98
C PRO A 476 -16.42 -9.29 -15.02
N SER A 477 -17.67 -8.87 -14.92
CA SER A 477 -18.00 -7.68 -14.11
C SER A 477 -19.36 -7.75 -13.44
N ASN A 478 -19.43 -7.11 -12.29
CA ASN A 478 -20.65 -6.81 -11.57
C ASN A 478 -20.56 -5.38 -10.99
N GLY A 479 -21.52 -5.01 -10.14
CA GLY A 479 -21.50 -3.73 -9.43
C GLY A 479 -20.59 -3.70 -8.21
N ALA A 480 -19.80 -4.76 -7.98
CA ALA A 480 -19.01 -5.07 -6.78
C ALA A 480 -19.75 -4.75 -5.46
N PRO A 481 -20.84 -5.44 -5.11
CA PRO A 481 -21.67 -5.09 -3.95
C PRO A 481 -20.87 -4.66 -2.71
N THR A 482 -21.35 -3.66 -1.98
CA THR A 482 -20.67 -3.12 -0.80
C THR A 482 -20.39 -4.23 0.21
N LEU A 483 -19.13 -4.38 0.62
CA LEU A 483 -18.62 -5.60 1.25
C LEU A 483 -19.37 -5.94 2.54
N ALA A 484 -19.68 -4.94 3.36
CA ALA A 484 -20.45 -5.14 4.58
C ALA A 484 -21.81 -5.81 4.32
N LEU A 485 -22.52 -5.48 3.23
CA LEU A 485 -23.80 -6.12 2.87
C LEU A 485 -23.64 -7.63 2.63
N LEU A 486 -22.51 -8.05 2.05
CA LEU A 486 -22.19 -9.45 1.77
C LEU A 486 -21.74 -10.17 3.04
N LEU A 487 -20.83 -9.58 3.81
CA LEU A 487 -20.27 -10.17 5.03
C LEU A 487 -21.33 -10.38 6.12
N THR A 488 -22.34 -9.49 6.19
CA THR A 488 -23.48 -9.62 7.11
C THR A 488 -24.66 -10.41 6.53
N ARG A 489 -24.59 -10.85 5.25
CA ARG A 489 -25.72 -11.47 4.52
C ARG A 489 -26.98 -10.62 4.51
N THR A 490 -26.85 -9.31 4.55
CA THR A 490 -27.96 -8.39 4.22
C THR A 490 -28.34 -8.51 2.74
N VAL A 491 -27.38 -8.89 1.90
CA VAL A 491 -27.56 -9.29 0.51
C VAL A 491 -26.91 -10.67 0.31
N GLU A 492 -27.53 -11.51 -0.51
CA GLU A 492 -26.97 -12.80 -0.88
C GLU A 492 -25.78 -12.62 -1.85
N PRO A 493 -24.63 -13.30 -1.61
CA PRO A 493 -23.41 -13.21 -2.42
C PRO A 493 -23.53 -14.06 -3.70
N LEU A 494 -24.37 -13.61 -4.64
CA LEU A 494 -24.67 -14.31 -5.88
C LEU A 494 -23.70 -13.94 -7.01
N ALA A 495 -23.38 -14.93 -7.85
CA ALA A 495 -22.59 -14.73 -9.07
C ALA A 495 -23.43 -14.01 -10.15
N GLN A 496 -23.59 -12.69 -10.00
CA GLN A 496 -24.35 -11.86 -10.92
C GLN A 496 -23.44 -11.22 -11.97
N ALA A 497 -23.79 -11.36 -13.25
CA ALA A 497 -23.12 -10.70 -14.37
C ALA A 497 -23.84 -9.41 -14.78
N TYR A 498 -23.08 -8.36 -15.09
CA TYR A 498 -23.57 -7.14 -15.73
C TYR A 498 -23.09 -7.00 -17.18
N GLU A 499 -23.97 -6.45 -18.03
CA GLU A 499 -23.77 -6.17 -19.45
C GLU A 499 -22.90 -4.91 -19.63
N MET A 500 -21.60 -5.02 -19.30
CA MET A 500 -20.66 -3.90 -19.27
C MET A 500 -19.44 -4.09 -20.19
N GLY A 501 -19.30 -5.25 -20.82
CA GLY A 501 -18.23 -5.52 -21.80
C GLY A 501 -18.38 -4.80 -23.13
N ASP A 502 -19.51 -4.13 -23.36
CA ASP A 502 -19.91 -3.54 -24.64
C ASP A 502 -19.43 -2.09 -24.86
N ARG A 503 -18.77 -1.47 -23.88
CA ARG A 503 -18.24 -0.11 -24.05
C ARG A 503 -17.14 -0.10 -25.11
N THR A 504 -17.34 0.71 -26.15
CA THR A 504 -16.41 0.80 -27.29
C THR A 504 -16.10 -0.59 -27.90
N ALA A 505 -17.06 -1.54 -27.85
CA ALA A 505 -16.89 -2.86 -28.47
C ALA A 505 -17.10 -2.84 -29.99
N ARG A 506 -17.81 -1.82 -30.51
CA ARG A 506 -17.83 -1.53 -31.95
C ARG A 506 -16.51 -0.84 -32.31
N PRO A 507 -15.74 -1.36 -33.27
CA PRO A 507 -14.56 -0.64 -33.75
C PRO A 507 -14.98 0.71 -34.34
N PRO A 508 -14.13 1.74 -34.27
CA PRO A 508 -14.46 3.06 -34.80
C PRO A 508 -14.32 3.15 -36.33
N TYR A 509 -13.94 2.06 -36.98
CA TYR A 509 -13.67 1.94 -38.41
C TYR A 509 -14.85 1.34 -39.16
N ASP A 510 -15.06 1.83 -40.38
CA ASP A 510 -16.14 1.40 -41.26
C ASP A 510 -15.76 0.13 -42.03
N TYR A 511 -16.11 -1.04 -41.48
CA TYR A 511 -15.89 -2.34 -42.10
C TYR A 511 -17.16 -2.85 -42.78
N THR A 512 -17.05 -3.32 -44.03
CA THR A 512 -18.20 -3.85 -44.80
C THR A 512 -18.80 -5.12 -44.20
N HIS A 513 -17.96 -5.98 -43.63
CA HIS A 513 -18.35 -7.23 -43.00
C HIS A 513 -17.94 -7.19 -41.53
N LEU A 514 -18.86 -6.81 -40.65
CA LEU A 514 -18.61 -6.53 -39.24
C LEU A 514 -19.51 -7.37 -38.35
N ARG A 515 -18.88 -8.08 -37.42
CA ARG A 515 -19.60 -8.84 -36.39
C ARG A 515 -18.99 -8.59 -35.02
N VAL A 516 -19.83 -8.34 -34.02
CA VAL A 516 -19.41 -7.98 -32.65
C VAL A 516 -20.24 -8.78 -31.65
N SER A 517 -19.56 -9.49 -30.76
CA SER A 517 -20.15 -10.25 -29.65
C SER A 517 -19.51 -9.91 -28.31
N VAL A 518 -20.30 -9.99 -27.25
CA VAL A 518 -19.85 -9.88 -25.87
C VAL A 518 -20.25 -11.13 -25.11
N ASN A 519 -19.33 -11.69 -24.31
CA ASN A 519 -19.60 -12.76 -23.38
C ASN A 519 -19.78 -12.16 -21.99
N ASP A 520 -21.03 -11.95 -21.59
CA ASP A 520 -21.37 -11.38 -20.28
C ASP A 520 -21.18 -12.46 -19.19
N MET A 521 -20.38 -12.16 -18.16
CA MET A 521 -20.01 -13.13 -17.12
C MET A 521 -19.80 -12.48 -15.75
N ALA A 522 -19.95 -13.26 -14.69
CA ALA A 522 -19.70 -12.81 -13.33
C ALA A 522 -18.18 -12.60 -13.09
N PRO A 523 -17.77 -11.69 -12.19
CA PRO A 523 -16.37 -11.52 -11.80
C PRO A 523 -15.76 -12.83 -11.30
N ILE A 524 -14.49 -13.10 -11.62
CA ILE A 524 -13.71 -14.15 -10.94
C ILE A 524 -13.09 -13.56 -9.67
N LEU A 525 -12.43 -12.40 -9.82
CA LEU A 525 -12.09 -11.51 -8.72
C LEU A 525 -13.11 -10.39 -8.66
N ARG A 526 -13.49 -9.99 -7.45
CA ARG A 526 -14.31 -8.81 -7.17
C ARG A 526 -13.80 -7.64 -8.01
N ALA A 527 -14.64 -7.14 -8.91
CA ALA A 527 -14.25 -6.15 -9.90
C ALA A 527 -15.29 -5.05 -10.06
N SER A 528 -14.82 -3.82 -10.30
CA SER A 528 -15.68 -2.67 -10.59
C SER A 528 -15.09 -1.85 -11.74
N TRP A 529 -15.76 -0.76 -12.11
CA TRP A 529 -15.22 0.18 -13.08
C TRP A 529 -13.95 0.85 -12.54
N LEU A 530 -12.84 0.57 -13.22
CA LEU A 530 -11.60 1.34 -13.20
C LEU A 530 -11.59 2.26 -14.44
N ARG A 531 -11.09 3.50 -14.34
CA ARG A 531 -11.06 4.49 -15.43
C ARG A 531 -10.70 3.87 -16.79
N GLY A 532 -11.60 4.00 -17.77
CA GLY A 532 -11.57 3.33 -19.08
C GLY A 532 -12.54 2.15 -19.19
N VAL A 533 -12.79 1.44 -18.09
CA VAL A 533 -13.63 0.23 -18.00
C VAL A 533 -13.25 -0.76 -19.12
N SER A 534 -14.21 -1.36 -19.83
CA SER A 534 -13.97 -2.25 -20.97
C SER A 534 -13.58 -1.52 -22.26
N ALA A 535 -13.73 -0.20 -22.33
CA ALA A 535 -13.41 0.58 -23.53
C ALA A 535 -11.90 0.63 -23.80
N LEU A 536 -11.08 0.73 -22.75
CA LEU A 536 -9.63 0.79 -22.89
C LEU A 536 -9.07 -0.56 -23.40
N PRO A 537 -9.42 -1.72 -22.82
CA PRO A 537 -9.04 -3.02 -23.40
C PRO A 537 -9.59 -3.26 -24.81
N ASN A 538 -10.89 -2.96 -25.06
CA ASN A 538 -11.46 -3.10 -26.41
C ASN A 538 -10.70 -2.26 -27.44
N SER A 539 -10.37 -1.01 -27.09
CA SER A 539 -9.58 -0.14 -27.96
C SER A 539 -8.15 -0.61 -28.13
N PHE A 540 -7.54 -1.21 -27.10
CA PHE A 540 -6.24 -1.85 -27.23
C PHE A 540 -6.25 -2.93 -28.32
N ALA A 541 -7.28 -3.79 -28.34
CA ALA A 541 -7.44 -4.81 -29.38
C ALA A 541 -7.71 -4.18 -30.76
N HIS A 542 -8.67 -3.25 -30.87
CA HIS A 542 -9.02 -2.58 -32.14
C HIS A 542 -7.81 -1.88 -32.77
N GLU A 543 -7.11 -1.05 -31.98
CA GLU A 543 -6.02 -0.21 -32.47
C GLU A 543 -4.72 -0.97 -32.69
N SER A 544 -4.50 -2.08 -31.99
CA SER A 544 -3.38 -2.97 -32.30
C SER A 544 -3.67 -3.78 -33.57
N TYR A 545 -4.90 -4.27 -33.73
CA TYR A 545 -5.28 -5.09 -34.87
C TYR A 545 -5.25 -4.31 -36.19
N ILE A 546 -5.79 -3.09 -36.23
CA ILE A 546 -5.73 -2.28 -37.45
C ILE A 546 -4.29 -1.89 -37.83
N ASP A 547 -3.39 -1.76 -36.84
CA ASP A 547 -1.96 -1.55 -37.09
C ASP A 547 -1.28 -2.78 -37.70
N GLU A 548 -1.68 -3.98 -37.25
CA GLU A 548 -1.25 -5.25 -37.84
C GLU A 548 -1.78 -5.42 -39.28
N LEU A 549 -3.02 -5.00 -39.55
CA LEU A 549 -3.59 -4.98 -40.90
C LEU A 549 -2.83 -4.01 -41.81
N ALA A 550 -2.53 -2.79 -41.34
CA ALA A 550 -1.76 -1.81 -42.10
C ALA A 550 -0.37 -2.35 -42.49
N ALA A 551 0.34 -2.95 -41.53
CA ALA A 551 1.63 -3.57 -41.78
C ALA A 551 1.55 -4.76 -42.76
N ALA A 552 0.50 -5.59 -42.67
CA ALA A 552 0.27 -6.70 -43.59
C ALA A 552 -0.09 -6.24 -45.00
N ALA A 553 -0.84 -5.14 -45.12
CA ALA A 553 -1.19 -4.51 -46.40
C ALA A 553 -0.03 -3.71 -47.02
N GLY A 554 1.02 -3.42 -46.24
CA GLY A 554 2.13 -2.57 -46.67
C GLY A 554 1.72 -1.11 -46.84
N VAL A 555 0.80 -0.62 -46.00
CA VAL A 555 0.29 0.76 -46.01
C VAL A 555 0.71 1.48 -44.73
N ASP A 556 0.86 2.80 -44.77
CA ASP A 556 1.17 3.58 -43.57
C ASP A 556 0.07 3.46 -42.51
N PRO A 557 0.40 3.26 -41.23
CA PRO A 557 -0.61 3.08 -40.18
C PRO A 557 -1.58 4.26 -39.98
N VAL A 558 -1.17 5.51 -40.25
CA VAL A 558 -2.06 6.67 -40.20
C VAL A 558 -2.94 6.70 -41.43
N GLU A 559 -2.35 6.52 -42.61
CA GLU A 559 -3.07 6.46 -43.88
C GLU A 559 -4.14 5.36 -43.88
N PHE A 560 -3.78 4.15 -43.43
CA PHE A 560 -4.68 3.00 -43.38
C PHE A 560 -5.87 3.28 -42.46
N ARG A 561 -5.67 3.88 -41.28
CA ARG A 561 -6.77 4.29 -40.38
C ARG A 561 -7.69 5.31 -41.05
N LEU A 562 -7.13 6.31 -41.73
CA LEU A 562 -7.91 7.35 -42.42
C LEU A 562 -8.78 6.80 -43.57
N GLN A 563 -8.40 5.68 -44.20
CA GLN A 563 -9.23 5.03 -45.22
C GLN A 563 -10.58 4.55 -44.66
N TYR A 564 -10.59 4.04 -43.43
CA TYR A 564 -11.78 3.47 -42.78
C TYR A 564 -12.45 4.43 -41.79
N LEU A 565 -11.86 5.58 -41.50
CA LEU A 565 -12.41 6.57 -40.56
C LEU A 565 -13.25 7.61 -41.30
N LYS A 566 -14.58 7.42 -41.33
CA LYS A 566 -15.51 8.29 -42.09
C LYS A 566 -15.96 9.56 -41.35
N ASP A 567 -15.73 9.63 -40.04
CA ASP A 567 -16.05 10.82 -39.23
C ASP A 567 -14.99 11.92 -39.50
N PRO A 568 -15.37 13.08 -40.07
CA PRO A 568 -14.42 14.14 -40.42
C PRO A 568 -13.71 14.73 -39.20
N ARG A 569 -14.37 14.82 -38.02
CA ARG A 569 -13.72 15.32 -36.79
C ARG A 569 -12.66 14.34 -36.30
N ALA A 570 -12.95 13.05 -36.40
CA ALA A 570 -12.02 12.00 -36.03
C ALA A 570 -10.81 11.97 -36.97
N ALA A 571 -11.04 12.09 -38.29
CA ALA A 571 -9.98 12.15 -39.29
C ALA A 571 -9.08 13.38 -39.12
N GLU A 572 -9.69 14.56 -38.92
CA GLU A 572 -8.97 15.81 -38.62
C GLU A 572 -8.11 15.67 -37.36
N LEU A 573 -8.68 15.12 -36.28
CA LEU A 573 -7.97 14.89 -35.01
C LEU A 573 -6.75 13.99 -35.19
N LEU A 574 -6.92 12.84 -35.85
CA LEU A 574 -5.84 11.87 -36.08
C LEU A 574 -4.72 12.50 -36.92
N ALA A 575 -5.08 13.17 -38.01
CA ALA A 575 -4.11 13.83 -38.89
C ALA A 575 -3.34 14.94 -38.17
N THR A 576 -4.05 15.82 -37.44
CA THR A 576 -3.43 16.92 -36.69
C THR A 576 -2.48 16.41 -35.60
N THR A 577 -2.87 15.33 -34.93
CA THR A 577 -2.06 14.71 -33.88
C THR A 577 -0.79 14.08 -34.47
N ALA A 578 -0.92 13.37 -35.59
CA ALA A 578 0.22 12.78 -36.31
C ALA A 578 1.18 13.85 -36.82
N GLU A 579 0.66 14.94 -37.41
CA GLU A 579 1.46 16.08 -37.87
C GLU A 579 2.22 16.72 -36.71
N ARG A 580 1.53 17.04 -35.61
CA ARG A 580 2.15 17.63 -34.41
C ARG A 580 3.23 16.72 -33.83
N ALA A 581 3.02 15.41 -33.88
CA ALA A 581 4.00 14.44 -33.39
C ALA A 581 5.21 14.27 -34.32
N GLY A 582 5.20 14.86 -35.52
CA GLY A 582 6.23 14.66 -36.52
C GLY A 582 6.24 13.23 -37.07
N TRP A 583 5.05 12.67 -37.33
CA TRP A 583 4.90 11.30 -37.81
C TRP A 583 5.71 11.04 -39.08
N GLN A 584 6.45 9.94 -39.10
CA GLN A 584 7.25 9.53 -40.25
C GLN A 584 6.54 8.43 -41.03
N VAL A 585 6.14 8.72 -42.26
CA VAL A 585 5.44 7.75 -43.12
C VAL A 585 6.26 6.47 -43.28
N ARG A 586 5.63 5.31 -43.04
CA ARG A 586 6.28 3.99 -43.10
C ARG A 586 5.29 2.86 -43.29
N THR A 587 5.70 1.81 -43.99
CA THR A 587 4.87 0.62 -44.26
C THR A 587 5.23 -0.59 -43.37
N GLY A 588 6.23 -0.45 -42.51
CA GLY A 588 6.73 -1.49 -41.61
C GLY A 588 7.58 -0.93 -40.46
N PRO A 589 8.04 -1.79 -39.54
CA PRO A 589 8.78 -1.35 -38.36
C PRO A 589 10.17 -0.82 -38.72
N ARG A 590 10.53 0.36 -38.21
CA ARG A 590 11.82 1.02 -38.53
C ARG A 590 13.02 0.38 -37.85
N GLN A 591 12.85 -0.19 -36.66
CA GLN A 591 13.94 -0.76 -35.83
C GLN A 591 15.16 0.16 -35.70
N GLN A 592 14.91 1.47 -35.52
CA GLN A 592 15.96 2.47 -35.57
C GLN A 592 16.81 2.44 -34.30
N ALA A 593 18.11 2.20 -34.42
CA ALA A 593 19.05 2.29 -33.29
C ALA A 593 19.23 3.73 -32.79
N VAL A 594 19.31 3.91 -31.48
CA VAL A 594 19.64 5.19 -30.84
C VAL A 594 21.16 5.41 -30.88
N ALA A 595 21.59 6.57 -31.35
CA ALA A 595 23.02 6.91 -31.47
C ALA A 595 23.73 6.85 -30.11
N GLY A 596 24.96 6.34 -30.08
CA GLY A 596 25.77 6.25 -28.86
C GLY A 596 25.46 5.05 -27.95
N THR A 597 24.53 4.17 -28.34
CA THR A 597 24.13 2.99 -27.53
C THR A 597 24.69 1.66 -28.04
N ASN A 598 25.62 1.68 -29.00
CA ASN A 598 26.12 0.48 -29.70
C ASN A 598 25.03 -0.42 -30.31
N GLY A 599 23.82 0.11 -30.53
CA GLY A 599 22.68 -0.65 -31.04
C GLY A 599 21.85 -1.38 -29.98
N ASP A 600 22.20 -1.24 -28.69
CA ASP A 600 21.46 -1.86 -27.58
C ASP A 600 20.07 -1.25 -27.40
N VAL A 601 19.89 0.04 -27.72
CA VAL A 601 18.62 0.74 -27.61
C VAL A 601 18.08 1.06 -29.00
N VAL A 602 16.82 0.69 -29.22
CA VAL A 602 16.07 0.99 -30.44
C VAL A 602 14.89 1.89 -30.13
N ARG A 603 14.53 2.76 -31.06
CA ARG A 603 13.40 3.69 -30.91
C ARG A 603 12.29 3.39 -31.90
N GLY A 604 11.06 3.67 -31.48
CA GLY A 604 9.87 3.50 -32.30
C GLY A 604 8.82 4.56 -31.99
N GLN A 605 7.88 4.70 -32.91
CA GLN A 605 6.73 5.59 -32.78
C GLN A 605 5.47 4.79 -33.08
N GLY A 606 4.39 5.02 -32.33
CA GLY A 606 3.15 4.28 -32.48
C GLY A 606 1.97 5.21 -32.41
N VAL A 607 0.98 4.96 -33.28
CA VAL A 607 -0.25 5.75 -33.35
C VAL A 607 -1.44 4.90 -32.93
N ALA A 608 -2.40 5.53 -32.26
CA ALA A 608 -3.70 4.94 -31.98
C ALA A 608 -4.77 6.03 -31.86
N TYR A 609 -6.01 5.68 -32.15
CA TYR A 609 -7.17 6.56 -32.05
C TYR A 609 -8.34 5.84 -31.38
N ALA A 610 -9.14 6.56 -30.61
CA ALA A 610 -10.38 6.04 -30.08
C ALA A 610 -11.43 7.14 -29.85
N ARG A 611 -12.70 6.73 -29.88
CA ARG A 611 -13.80 7.51 -29.32
C ARG A 611 -14.38 6.74 -28.15
N TYR A 612 -14.38 7.35 -26.96
CA TYR A 612 -14.92 6.69 -25.78
C TYR A 612 -16.45 6.65 -25.86
N VAL A 613 -17.03 5.45 -25.99
CA VAL A 613 -18.49 5.23 -26.01
C VAL A 613 -18.93 4.59 -24.71
N HIS A 614 -19.98 5.14 -24.10
CA HIS A 614 -20.50 4.69 -22.80
C HIS A 614 -22.03 4.65 -22.74
N SER A 615 -22.56 4.24 -21.58
CA SER A 615 -23.98 3.92 -21.33
C SER A 615 -24.41 2.60 -21.97
N LYS A 616 -25.68 2.20 -21.78
CA LYS A 616 -26.23 0.97 -22.37
C LYS A 616 -26.06 0.98 -23.89
N TRP A 617 -25.61 -0.14 -24.46
CA TRP A 617 -25.51 -0.35 -25.91
C TRP A 617 -26.74 0.17 -26.69
N PRO A 618 -26.56 0.88 -27.82
CA PRO A 618 -25.29 1.21 -28.48
C PRO A 618 -24.48 2.36 -27.84
N GLY A 619 -25.00 2.96 -26.77
CA GLY A 619 -24.35 4.04 -26.06
C GLY A 619 -24.26 5.34 -26.87
N PHE A 620 -23.50 6.30 -26.35
CA PHE A 620 -23.13 7.52 -27.05
C PHE A 620 -21.69 7.90 -26.72
N GLY A 621 -21.05 8.65 -27.64
CA GLY A 621 -19.65 9.04 -27.47
C GLY A 621 -19.48 10.20 -26.51
N ALA A 622 -18.52 10.09 -25.59
CA ALA A 622 -18.04 11.19 -24.77
C ALA A 622 -17.13 12.10 -25.61
N ALA A 623 -15.87 11.74 -25.82
CA ALA A 623 -14.92 12.54 -26.59
C ALA A 623 -14.00 11.68 -27.46
N TRP A 624 -13.33 12.32 -28.42
CA TRP A 624 -12.35 11.70 -29.30
C TRP A 624 -10.94 11.95 -28.78
N ALA A 625 -10.07 10.95 -28.88
CA ALA A 625 -8.66 11.07 -28.56
C ALA A 625 -7.79 10.33 -29.58
N ALA A 626 -6.63 10.89 -29.88
CA ALA A 626 -5.58 10.27 -30.67
C ALA A 626 -4.25 10.38 -29.94
N TRP A 627 -3.43 9.34 -30.02
CA TRP A 627 -2.10 9.29 -29.41
C TRP A 627 -1.05 9.02 -30.47
N VAL A 628 0.08 9.70 -30.34
CA VAL A 628 1.36 9.26 -30.90
C VAL A 628 2.36 9.13 -29.77
N ALA A 629 2.80 7.90 -29.51
CA ALA A 629 3.79 7.58 -28.48
C ALA A 629 5.17 7.35 -29.12
N ASP A 630 6.20 7.99 -28.56
CA ASP A 630 7.60 7.71 -28.85
C ASP A 630 8.16 6.83 -27.73
N VAL A 631 8.79 5.71 -28.10
CA VAL A 631 9.35 4.76 -27.14
C VAL A 631 10.79 4.41 -27.47
N GLU A 632 11.56 4.14 -26.42
CA GLU A 632 12.89 3.55 -26.48
C GLU A 632 12.86 2.18 -25.81
N VAL A 633 13.40 1.16 -26.49
CA VAL A 633 13.44 -0.22 -25.99
C VAL A 633 14.89 -0.66 -25.92
N ASN A 634 15.33 -1.08 -24.74
CA ASN A 634 16.63 -1.70 -24.56
C ASN A 634 16.53 -3.20 -24.88
N ARG A 635 17.18 -3.64 -25.96
CA ARG A 635 17.10 -5.02 -26.44
C ARG A 635 17.79 -6.03 -25.52
N ARG A 636 18.74 -5.57 -24.70
CA ARG A 636 19.48 -6.41 -23.75
C ARG A 636 18.67 -6.64 -22.49
N THR A 637 18.04 -5.60 -21.94
CA THR A 637 17.31 -5.68 -20.67
C THR A 637 15.81 -5.93 -20.84
N GLY A 638 15.26 -5.59 -22.01
CA GLY A 638 13.82 -5.55 -22.29
C GLY A 638 13.13 -4.29 -21.77
N GLU A 639 13.86 -3.37 -21.12
CA GLU A 639 13.28 -2.16 -20.55
C GLU A 639 12.67 -1.26 -21.64
N VAL A 640 11.46 -0.78 -21.39
CA VAL A 640 10.72 0.13 -22.27
C VAL A 640 10.57 1.47 -21.57
N HIS A 641 11.06 2.52 -22.21
CA HIS A 641 10.87 3.90 -21.78
C HIS A 641 9.96 4.62 -22.78
N VAL A 642 8.82 5.11 -22.32
CA VAL A 642 7.97 6.03 -23.11
C VAL A 642 8.53 7.43 -22.91
N SER A 643 9.27 7.94 -23.89
CA SER A 643 9.99 9.21 -23.77
C SER A 643 9.07 10.42 -24.00
N ARG A 644 8.10 10.28 -24.90
CA ARG A 644 7.18 11.36 -25.28
C ARG A 644 5.84 10.80 -25.73
N VAL A 645 4.76 11.53 -25.42
CA VAL A 645 3.41 11.26 -25.91
C VAL A 645 2.79 12.55 -26.39
N VAL A 646 2.36 12.59 -27.65
CA VAL A 646 1.50 13.65 -28.20
C VAL A 646 0.07 13.17 -28.20
N VAL A 647 -0.82 13.91 -27.54
CA VAL A 647 -2.23 13.56 -27.39
C VAL A 647 -3.12 14.61 -28.03
N GLY A 648 -3.82 14.22 -29.09
CA GLY A 648 -4.96 14.97 -29.60
C GLY A 648 -6.21 14.67 -28.81
N HIS A 649 -7.00 15.70 -28.49
CA HIS A 649 -8.26 15.56 -27.79
C HIS A 649 -9.33 16.54 -28.32
N ASP A 650 -10.46 16.01 -28.77
CA ASP A 650 -11.65 16.80 -29.15
C ASP A 650 -12.75 16.60 -28.09
N ALA A 651 -12.89 17.60 -27.21
CA ALA A 651 -13.86 17.64 -26.13
C ALA A 651 -15.07 18.58 -26.39
N GLY A 652 -15.27 19.02 -27.63
CA GLY A 652 -16.27 20.06 -27.92
C GLY A 652 -15.95 21.37 -27.19
N MET A 653 -16.98 22.06 -26.68
CA MET A 653 -16.77 23.31 -25.92
C MET A 653 -16.00 23.03 -24.63
N MET A 654 -14.80 23.59 -24.51
CA MET A 654 -13.99 23.49 -23.31
C MET A 654 -14.38 24.59 -22.33
N ILE A 655 -14.97 24.22 -21.18
CA ILE A 655 -15.29 25.18 -20.12
C ILE A 655 -14.01 25.77 -19.52
N ASN A 656 -13.08 24.89 -19.10
CA ASN A 656 -11.77 25.26 -18.57
C ASN A 656 -10.68 24.48 -19.34
N PRO A 657 -9.95 25.12 -20.27
CA PRO A 657 -8.90 24.45 -21.04
C PRO A 657 -7.79 23.82 -20.17
N ALA A 658 -7.32 24.53 -19.13
CA ALA A 658 -6.34 23.97 -18.19
C ALA A 658 -6.88 22.73 -17.44
N GLY A 659 -8.18 22.72 -17.09
CA GLY A 659 -8.83 21.55 -16.52
C GLY A 659 -8.80 20.32 -17.44
N VAL A 660 -9.04 20.52 -18.74
CA VAL A 660 -8.94 19.47 -19.76
C VAL A 660 -7.50 18.98 -19.91
N GLU A 661 -6.53 19.89 -19.99
CA GLU A 661 -5.10 19.58 -20.06
C GLU A 661 -4.64 18.73 -18.86
N HIS A 662 -5.01 19.12 -17.64
CA HIS A 662 -4.70 18.35 -16.43
C HIS A 662 -5.29 16.93 -16.46
N GLN A 663 -6.49 16.75 -17.01
CA GLN A 663 -7.09 15.42 -17.19
C GLN A 663 -6.34 14.59 -18.21
N ILE A 664 -5.88 15.21 -19.31
CA ILE A 664 -5.07 14.52 -20.31
C ILE A 664 -3.76 14.05 -19.70
N HIS A 665 -3.08 14.88 -18.92
CA HIS A 665 -1.86 14.47 -18.20
C HIS A 665 -2.12 13.27 -17.28
N GLY A 666 -3.15 13.33 -16.45
CA GLY A 666 -3.51 12.21 -15.57
C GLY A 666 -3.81 10.91 -16.33
N ASN A 667 -4.54 11.01 -17.44
CA ASN A 667 -4.86 9.86 -18.31
C ASN A 667 -3.59 9.28 -18.96
N VAL A 668 -2.66 10.13 -19.42
CA VAL A 668 -1.40 9.67 -20.02
C VAL A 668 -0.55 8.90 -19.01
N LEU A 669 -0.39 9.45 -17.81
CA LEU A 669 0.40 8.82 -16.75
C LEU A 669 -0.18 7.46 -16.34
N GLN A 670 -1.49 7.39 -16.11
CA GLN A 670 -2.16 6.16 -15.71
C GLN A 670 -2.11 5.09 -16.81
N THR A 671 -2.38 5.45 -18.06
CA THR A 671 -2.31 4.48 -19.17
C THR A 671 -0.88 4.01 -19.40
N THR A 672 0.12 4.89 -19.31
CA THR A 672 1.53 4.51 -19.43
C THR A 672 1.94 3.56 -18.31
N SER A 673 1.57 3.86 -17.07
CA SER A 673 1.80 2.99 -15.91
C SER A 673 1.18 1.60 -16.10
N ARG A 674 -0.08 1.55 -16.54
CA ARG A 674 -0.80 0.29 -16.82
C ARG A 674 -0.22 -0.52 -17.96
N ALA A 675 0.24 0.15 -19.01
CA ALA A 675 0.85 -0.50 -20.15
C ALA A 675 2.21 -1.12 -19.81
N LEU A 676 2.97 -0.56 -18.85
CA LEU A 676 4.36 -0.98 -18.58
C LEU A 676 4.56 -1.79 -17.30
N HIS A 677 3.70 -1.60 -16.28
CA HIS A 677 3.99 -2.09 -14.92
C HIS A 677 2.84 -2.84 -14.25
N GLU A 678 1.61 -2.36 -14.40
CA GLU A 678 0.55 -2.70 -13.44
C GLU A 678 -0.17 -4.02 -13.74
N GLN A 679 -0.12 -4.94 -12.78
CA GLN A 679 -0.88 -6.19 -12.76
C GLN A 679 -1.02 -6.71 -11.32
N VAL A 680 -2.23 -7.13 -10.95
CA VAL A 680 -2.51 -7.81 -9.68
C VAL A 680 -1.88 -9.19 -9.68
N GLN A 681 -1.10 -9.48 -8.64
CA GLN A 681 -0.49 -10.80 -8.43
C GLN A 681 -1.40 -11.69 -7.59
N ILE A 682 -1.39 -12.99 -7.88
CA ILE A 682 -2.24 -14.00 -7.23
C ILE A 682 -1.37 -15.00 -6.49
N GLU A 683 -1.78 -15.40 -5.28
CA GLU A 683 -1.08 -16.48 -4.57
C GLU A 683 -1.60 -17.85 -5.03
N PRO A 684 -0.73 -18.86 -5.22
CA PRO A 684 -1.08 -20.09 -5.93
C PRO A 684 -1.85 -21.12 -5.10
N LEU A 685 -1.98 -20.96 -3.77
CA LEU A 685 -2.59 -21.98 -2.91
C LEU A 685 -4.11 -21.87 -2.85
N LYS A 686 -4.64 -20.65 -2.70
CA LYS A 686 -6.08 -20.35 -2.64
C LYS A 686 -6.54 -19.38 -3.73
N ASN A 687 -5.64 -19.01 -4.66
CA ASN A 687 -5.88 -18.07 -5.74
C ASN A 687 -6.38 -16.70 -5.27
N THR A 688 -5.95 -16.26 -4.09
CA THR A 688 -6.32 -14.94 -3.54
C THR A 688 -5.36 -13.85 -3.99
N VAL A 689 -5.76 -12.59 -3.80
CA VAL A 689 -4.93 -11.43 -4.14
C VAL A 689 -3.67 -11.40 -3.26
N ALA A 690 -2.50 -11.48 -3.88
CA ALA A 690 -1.18 -11.40 -3.22
C ALA A 690 -0.58 -9.99 -3.24
N THR A 691 -1.12 -9.11 -4.07
CA THR A 691 -0.76 -7.69 -4.08
C THR A 691 -1.33 -7.00 -2.84
N GLN A 692 -0.46 -6.57 -1.93
CA GLN A 692 -0.86 -5.94 -0.67
C GLN A 692 -0.18 -4.57 -0.43
N GLU A 693 0.84 -4.23 -1.21
CA GLU A 693 1.50 -2.91 -1.12
C GLU A 693 2.12 -2.50 -2.48
N TRP A 694 2.89 -1.40 -2.51
CA TRP A 694 3.39 -0.79 -3.76
C TRP A 694 4.58 -1.53 -4.40
N GLY A 695 5.43 -2.19 -3.61
CA GLY A 695 6.50 -3.07 -4.09
C GLY A 695 5.98 -4.26 -4.90
N SER A 696 4.87 -4.84 -4.48
CA SER A 696 4.14 -5.94 -5.11
C SER A 696 3.14 -5.48 -6.18
N TYR A 697 3.01 -4.16 -6.38
CA TYR A 697 2.24 -3.53 -7.46
C TYR A 697 2.91 -2.23 -7.90
N PRO A 698 4.00 -2.34 -8.69
CA PRO A 698 4.74 -1.18 -9.13
C PRO A 698 3.87 -0.30 -10.04
N ILE A 699 3.98 1.01 -9.83
CA ILE A 699 3.40 2.05 -10.67
C ILE A 699 4.50 2.92 -11.28
N LEU A 700 4.16 3.72 -12.29
CA LEU A 700 5.09 4.64 -12.93
C LEU A 700 5.72 5.62 -11.91
N SER A 701 7.06 5.68 -11.89
CA SER A 701 7.80 6.62 -11.05
C SER A 701 8.02 7.97 -11.76
N PHE A 702 8.32 9.02 -11.00
CA PHE A 702 8.65 10.35 -11.55
C PHE A 702 9.79 10.34 -12.58
N ARG A 703 10.73 9.38 -12.46
CA ARG A 703 11.87 9.25 -13.39
C ARG A 703 11.46 8.77 -14.78
N ASN A 704 10.29 8.12 -14.87
CA ASN A 704 9.80 7.48 -16.07
C ASN A 704 8.58 8.20 -16.66
N VAL A 705 8.26 9.40 -16.17
CA VAL A 705 7.16 10.21 -16.70
C VAL A 705 7.51 10.69 -18.11
N PRO A 706 6.67 10.41 -19.12
CA PRO A 706 6.89 10.90 -20.47
C PRO A 706 6.75 12.43 -20.54
N VAL A 707 7.41 13.04 -21.52
CA VAL A 707 7.04 14.39 -21.96
C VAL A 707 5.65 14.31 -22.61
N VAL A 708 4.67 15.05 -22.09
CA VAL A 708 3.30 15.08 -22.61
C VAL A 708 3.06 16.37 -23.39
N GLU A 709 2.70 16.25 -24.66
CA GLU A 709 2.26 17.38 -25.49
C GLU A 709 0.78 17.23 -25.81
N VAL A 710 -0.01 18.26 -25.47
CA VAL A 710 -1.46 18.25 -25.66
C VAL A 710 -1.83 19.05 -26.91
N VAL A 711 -2.65 18.46 -27.77
CA VAL A 711 -3.29 19.11 -28.93
C VAL A 711 -4.78 19.18 -28.65
N THR A 712 -5.28 20.37 -28.34
CA THR A 712 -6.71 20.60 -28.13
C THR A 712 -7.39 21.06 -29.41
N MET A 713 -8.58 20.52 -29.69
CA MET A 713 -9.39 20.97 -30.83
C MET A 713 -10.29 22.16 -30.42
N PRO A 714 -10.18 23.33 -31.06
CA PRO A 714 -10.97 24.51 -30.69
C PRO A 714 -12.42 24.38 -31.18
N ARG A 715 -13.32 23.94 -30.29
CA ARG A 715 -14.73 23.64 -30.63
C ARG A 715 -15.73 24.40 -29.75
N GLN A 716 -15.52 25.68 -29.50
CA GLN A 716 -16.35 26.47 -28.57
C GLN A 716 -17.83 26.64 -29.01
N HIS A 717 -18.15 26.35 -30.27
CA HIS A 717 -19.53 26.36 -30.79
C HIS A 717 -20.26 25.01 -30.67
N GLU A 718 -19.55 23.95 -30.26
CA GLU A 718 -20.11 22.61 -30.07
C GLU A 718 -20.64 22.41 -28.65
N ALA A 719 -21.38 21.34 -28.40
CA ALA A 719 -21.72 20.95 -27.03
C ALA A 719 -20.45 20.57 -26.23
N PRO A 720 -20.39 20.82 -24.92
CA PRO A 720 -19.27 20.37 -24.09
C PRO A 720 -19.33 18.85 -23.92
N LEU A 721 -18.17 18.19 -23.99
CA LEU A 721 -18.05 16.75 -23.89
C LEU A 721 -17.20 16.30 -22.69
N GLY A 722 -17.28 15.01 -22.39
CA GLY A 722 -16.58 14.39 -21.28
C GLY A 722 -15.09 14.16 -21.52
N SER A 723 -14.23 14.71 -20.64
CA SER A 723 -12.76 14.55 -20.70
C SER A 723 -12.17 13.70 -19.56
N GLY A 724 -13.02 13.09 -18.73
CA GLY A 724 -12.60 12.40 -17.51
C GLY A 724 -11.79 11.12 -17.77
N GLU A 725 -12.02 10.42 -18.89
CA GLU A 725 -11.31 9.18 -19.21
C GLU A 725 -11.00 9.01 -20.71
N SER A 726 -11.59 9.80 -21.59
CA SER A 726 -11.55 9.57 -23.04
C SER A 726 -10.13 9.53 -23.63
N SER A 727 -9.21 10.35 -23.11
CA SER A 727 -7.82 10.36 -23.59
C SER A 727 -6.96 9.20 -23.07
N SER A 728 -7.43 8.38 -22.12
CA SER A 728 -6.69 7.19 -21.68
C SER A 728 -6.84 6.01 -22.65
N VAL A 729 -7.96 5.98 -23.38
CA VAL A 729 -8.47 4.83 -24.14
C VAL A 729 -7.52 4.32 -25.24
N PRO A 730 -6.92 5.17 -26.11
CA PRO A 730 -6.04 4.67 -27.18
C PRO A 730 -4.60 4.39 -26.72
N GLY A 731 -4.20 4.79 -25.50
CA GLY A 731 -2.79 4.92 -25.15
C GLY A 731 -2.00 3.60 -25.11
N THR A 732 -2.59 2.51 -24.60
CA THR A 732 -1.88 1.21 -24.54
C THR A 732 -1.56 0.66 -25.92
N ALA A 733 -2.47 0.84 -26.90
CA ALA A 733 -2.21 0.44 -28.28
C ALA A 733 -1.15 1.32 -28.93
N ALA A 734 -1.15 2.64 -28.71
CA ALA A 734 -0.10 3.51 -29.21
C ALA A 734 1.27 3.06 -28.71
N ILE A 735 1.40 2.71 -27.42
CA ILE A 735 2.65 2.18 -26.84
C ILE A 735 3.01 0.84 -27.47
N ALA A 736 2.06 -0.11 -27.60
CA ALA A 736 2.30 -1.41 -28.21
C ALA A 736 2.77 -1.30 -29.68
N ASN A 737 2.13 -0.41 -30.45
CA ASN A 737 2.48 -0.12 -31.84
C ASN A 737 3.87 0.54 -31.93
N ALA A 738 4.23 1.39 -30.97
CA ALA A 738 5.56 2.00 -30.90
C ALA A 738 6.65 0.97 -30.58
N ILE A 739 6.39 0.03 -29.67
CA ILE A 739 7.30 -1.09 -29.38
C ILE A 739 7.48 -1.97 -30.62
N PHE A 740 6.41 -2.24 -31.35
CA PHE A 740 6.51 -2.96 -32.63
C PHE A 740 7.37 -2.20 -33.64
N ASP A 741 7.15 -0.89 -33.81
CA ASP A 741 7.98 -0.08 -34.69
C ASP A 741 9.46 -0.10 -34.29
N ALA A 742 9.74 -0.10 -32.97
CA ALA A 742 11.09 -0.16 -32.42
C ALA A 742 11.76 -1.53 -32.58
N THR A 743 11.02 -2.63 -32.51
CA THR A 743 11.59 -3.97 -32.32
C THR A 743 11.21 -5.00 -33.38
N GLY A 744 10.16 -4.75 -34.15
CA GLY A 744 9.51 -5.74 -35.02
C GLY A 744 8.66 -6.78 -34.28
N VAL A 745 8.57 -6.73 -32.94
CA VAL A 745 7.81 -7.70 -32.14
C VAL A 745 6.45 -7.13 -31.73
N ARG A 746 5.38 -7.90 -31.96
CA ARG A 746 4.00 -7.52 -31.59
C ARG A 746 3.65 -8.08 -30.20
N PHE A 747 3.31 -7.21 -29.26
CA PHE A 747 2.79 -7.58 -27.95
C PHE A 747 1.26 -7.44 -27.92
N ARG A 748 0.57 -8.44 -27.36
CA ARG A 748 -0.89 -8.51 -27.29
C ARG A 748 -1.43 -8.66 -25.87
N GLU A 749 -0.54 -8.57 -24.89
CA GLU A 749 -0.84 -8.68 -23.47
C GLU A 749 0.03 -7.69 -22.67
N PRO A 750 -0.53 -6.58 -22.18
CA PRO A 750 0.12 -5.76 -21.16
C PRO A 750 0.10 -6.45 -19.78
N PRO A 751 0.94 -6.03 -18.82
CA PRO A 751 1.97 -5.01 -18.98
C PRO A 751 3.18 -5.51 -19.81
N PHE A 752 3.82 -4.58 -20.54
CA PHE A 752 5.05 -4.77 -21.32
C PHE A 752 6.28 -4.70 -20.41
N THR A 753 6.33 -5.59 -19.42
CA THR A 753 7.43 -5.61 -18.45
C THR A 753 8.75 -6.00 -19.13
N PRO A 754 9.91 -5.59 -18.57
CA PRO A 754 11.21 -5.93 -19.14
C PRO A 754 11.40 -7.42 -19.39
N GLU A 755 10.86 -8.29 -18.54
CA GLU A 755 10.98 -9.75 -18.67
C GLU A 755 10.21 -10.28 -19.85
N ARG A 756 8.96 -9.80 -20.03
CA ARG A 756 8.10 -10.19 -21.15
C ARG A 756 8.70 -9.70 -22.47
N VAL A 757 9.20 -8.46 -22.49
CA VAL A 757 9.83 -7.88 -23.67
C VAL A 757 11.13 -8.60 -24.01
N ARG A 758 12.01 -8.82 -23.04
CA ARG A 758 13.27 -9.54 -23.23
C ARG A 758 13.01 -10.96 -23.74
N ALA A 759 12.11 -11.71 -23.11
CA ALA A 759 11.80 -13.08 -23.52
C ALA A 759 11.32 -13.14 -24.98
N ALA A 760 10.41 -12.24 -25.36
CA ALA A 760 9.91 -12.16 -26.73
C ALA A 760 11.00 -11.76 -27.75
N LEU A 761 11.95 -10.89 -27.39
CA LEU A 761 13.05 -10.47 -28.28
C LEU A 761 14.08 -11.58 -28.53
N HIS A 762 14.34 -12.43 -27.53
CA HIS A 762 15.37 -13.49 -27.62
C HIS A 762 14.78 -14.86 -27.99
N GLY A 763 13.46 -14.97 -28.16
CA GLY A 763 12.78 -16.24 -28.44
C GLY A 763 12.78 -17.20 -27.24
N ASP A 764 13.09 -16.69 -26.05
CA ASP A 764 12.95 -17.43 -24.81
C ASP A 764 11.46 -17.57 -24.50
N ALA A 765 11.06 -18.73 -23.95
CA ALA A 765 9.73 -18.80 -23.36
C ALA A 765 9.64 -17.71 -22.27
N PRO A 766 8.56 -16.89 -22.22
CA PRO A 766 8.34 -16.04 -21.06
C PRO A 766 8.43 -16.93 -19.83
N PRO A 767 9.09 -16.48 -18.74
CA PRO A 767 9.27 -17.32 -17.57
C PRO A 767 7.90 -17.80 -17.10
N THR A 768 7.59 -19.05 -17.41
CA THR A 768 6.36 -19.69 -16.96
C THR A 768 6.52 -19.80 -15.46
N GLU A 769 5.63 -19.14 -14.72
CA GLU A 769 5.43 -19.40 -13.30
C GLU A 769 5.02 -20.86 -13.16
N SER A 770 6.03 -21.71 -13.10
CA SER A 770 5.83 -23.13 -12.86
C SER A 770 5.28 -23.24 -11.45
N PRO A 771 4.11 -23.88 -11.24
CA PRO A 771 3.73 -24.26 -9.90
C PRO A 771 4.84 -25.19 -9.41
N THR A 772 5.59 -24.75 -8.41
CA THR A 772 6.49 -25.64 -7.70
C THR A 772 5.62 -26.81 -7.23
N PRO A 773 5.95 -28.07 -7.56
CA PRO A 773 5.15 -29.20 -7.12
C PRO A 773 4.97 -29.09 -5.61
N GLN A 774 3.72 -29.22 -5.16
CA GLN A 774 3.37 -29.26 -3.73
C GLN A 774 4.43 -30.10 -3.01
N PRO A 775 5.05 -29.60 -1.92
CA PRO A 775 5.83 -30.49 -1.09
C PRO A 775 4.87 -31.60 -0.67
N ALA A 776 5.12 -32.82 -1.17
CA ALA A 776 4.44 -34.01 -0.70
C ALA A 776 4.45 -33.92 0.82
N ARG A 777 3.23 -33.89 1.40
CA ARG A 777 2.99 -33.77 2.83
C ARG A 777 4.03 -34.61 3.53
N ALA A 778 5.03 -33.95 4.13
CA ALA A 778 6.07 -34.68 4.84
C ALA A 778 5.33 -35.52 5.87
N PRO A 779 5.46 -36.87 5.83
CA PRO A 779 4.88 -37.65 6.91
C PRO A 779 5.49 -37.10 8.19
N THR A 780 4.63 -36.78 9.15
CA THR A 780 5.00 -36.44 10.51
C THR A 780 5.65 -37.68 11.12
N VAL A 781 6.88 -37.97 10.71
CA VAL A 781 7.70 -39.00 11.34
C VAL A 781 8.32 -38.30 12.53
N MET A 782 7.62 -38.38 13.66
CA MET A 782 8.31 -38.42 14.93
C MET A 782 9.44 -39.44 14.80
N PRO A 783 10.67 -39.17 15.24
CA PRO A 783 11.63 -40.23 15.48
C PRO A 783 11.14 -41.02 16.70
N GLN A 784 10.17 -41.90 16.52
CA GLN A 784 9.99 -43.04 17.39
C GLN A 784 10.95 -44.13 16.91
N GLY A 785 11.88 -44.51 17.78
CA GLY A 785 12.65 -45.74 17.60
C GLY A 785 14.13 -45.54 17.28
N VAL A 786 14.87 -44.88 18.16
CA VAL A 786 16.23 -45.37 18.42
C VAL A 786 16.07 -46.72 19.11
N ARG A 787 16.30 -47.82 18.38
CA ARG A 787 16.48 -49.14 19.00
C ARG A 787 17.77 -49.11 19.80
N TRP A 788 17.62 -49.01 21.11
CA TRP A 788 18.70 -49.22 22.06
C TRP A 788 19.30 -50.63 21.82
N PRO A 789 20.64 -50.78 21.75
CA PRO A 789 21.23 -52.10 21.70
C PRO A 789 20.93 -52.84 23.01
N LYS A 790 19.95 -53.76 22.95
CA LYS A 790 19.74 -54.80 23.96
C LYS A 790 20.93 -55.74 23.91
N ARG A 791 21.88 -55.54 24.82
CA ARG A 791 22.64 -56.57 25.54
C ARG A 791 23.57 -55.87 26.55
N TRP A 792 23.12 -55.82 27.79
CA TRP A 792 24.00 -55.60 28.94
C TRP A 792 24.74 -56.92 29.24
N PRO A 793 26.08 -56.99 29.16
CA PRO A 793 26.82 -58.01 29.88
C PRO A 793 26.91 -57.59 31.35
N VAL A 794 26.46 -58.49 32.24
CA VAL A 794 26.68 -58.79 33.67
C VAL A 794 27.47 -57.84 34.62
N TRP A 795 28.08 -56.74 34.18
CA TRP A 795 28.78 -55.75 35.02
C TRP A 795 27.87 -54.69 35.66
N SER A 796 26.56 -54.73 35.41
CA SER A 796 25.56 -53.77 35.92
C SER A 796 25.31 -53.83 37.43
N ARG A 797 25.93 -54.78 38.16
CA ARG A 797 25.90 -54.82 39.64
C ARG A 797 27.09 -54.13 40.30
N ALA A 798 28.19 -53.88 39.59
CA ALA A 798 29.29 -53.03 40.07
C ALA A 798 29.00 -51.54 39.87
N GLY A 799 28.31 -51.19 38.77
CA GLY A 799 27.92 -49.82 38.46
C GLY A 799 26.88 -49.22 39.42
N ALA A 800 25.97 -50.02 39.99
CA ALA A 800 24.97 -49.53 40.94
C ALA A 800 25.58 -49.15 42.31
N VAL A 801 26.65 -49.83 42.72
CA VAL A 801 27.42 -49.48 43.93
C VAL A 801 28.32 -48.28 43.66
N LEU A 802 28.92 -48.18 42.46
CA LEU A 802 29.71 -47.01 42.07
C LEU A 802 28.83 -45.75 41.93
N VAL A 803 27.61 -45.87 41.38
CA VAL A 803 26.61 -44.77 41.31
C VAL A 803 26.03 -44.44 42.68
N GLY A 804 25.87 -45.42 43.57
CA GLY A 804 25.48 -45.19 44.95
C GLY A 804 26.53 -44.43 45.76
N VAL A 805 27.81 -44.81 45.62
CA VAL A 805 28.96 -44.17 46.29
C VAL A 805 29.31 -42.82 45.66
N LEU A 806 29.27 -42.71 44.32
CA LEU A 806 29.40 -41.41 43.64
C LEU A 806 28.20 -40.51 43.94
N GLY A 807 26.98 -41.03 44.06
CA GLY A 807 25.79 -40.26 44.43
C GLY A 807 25.83 -39.71 45.85
N THR A 808 26.39 -40.47 46.81
CA THR A 808 26.62 -39.96 48.18
C THR A 808 27.81 -39.01 48.26
N ALA A 809 28.91 -39.28 47.54
CA ALA A 809 30.03 -38.34 47.42
C ALA A 809 29.64 -37.03 46.71
N PHE A 810 28.74 -37.09 45.71
CA PHE A 810 28.22 -35.94 44.97
C PHE A 810 27.26 -35.09 45.81
N ALA A 811 26.44 -35.73 46.66
CA ALA A 811 25.61 -35.02 47.63
C ALA A 811 26.44 -34.35 48.76
N LEU A 812 27.59 -34.93 49.13
CA LEU A 812 28.49 -34.38 50.15
C LEU A 812 29.45 -33.30 49.60
N LEU A 813 29.74 -33.29 48.29
CA LEU A 813 30.62 -32.30 47.64
C LEU A 813 29.87 -31.13 46.96
N GLY A 814 28.56 -31.26 46.67
CA GLY A 814 27.79 -30.29 45.88
C GLY A 814 27.07 -29.18 46.67
N GLY A 815 26.93 -29.30 48.00
CA GLY A 815 26.22 -28.31 48.83
C GLY A 815 27.19 -27.29 49.44
N ARG A 816 27.29 -26.09 48.87
CA ARG A 816 28.01 -24.98 49.52
C ARG A 816 27.14 -24.36 50.61
N ALA A 817 27.72 -24.05 51.76
CA ALA A 817 26.96 -23.44 52.87
C ALA A 817 26.31 -22.11 52.44
N ALA A 818 25.06 -21.90 52.87
CA ALA A 818 24.37 -20.63 52.67
C ALA A 818 25.12 -19.51 53.43
N ILE A 819 25.27 -18.36 52.78
CA ILE A 819 25.77 -17.15 53.45
C ILE A 819 24.58 -16.49 54.15
N ALA A 820 24.74 -16.17 55.44
CA ALA A 820 23.69 -15.57 56.25
C ALA A 820 23.20 -14.25 55.60
N PRO A 821 21.87 -14.02 55.53
CA PRO A 821 21.34 -12.78 54.97
C PRO A 821 21.78 -11.58 55.82
N VAL A 822 22.02 -10.45 55.16
CA VAL A 822 22.32 -9.17 55.81
C VAL A 822 21.11 -8.24 55.75
N SER A 823 20.96 -7.36 56.74
CA SER A 823 19.99 -6.26 56.69
C SER A 823 20.67 -5.06 56.05
N TYR A 824 20.28 -4.71 54.82
CA TYR A 824 20.75 -3.49 54.16
C TYR A 824 20.02 -2.27 54.71
N SER A 825 20.76 -1.27 55.17
CA SER A 825 20.22 0.04 55.57
C SER A 825 20.55 1.06 54.47
N PRO A 826 19.57 1.73 53.85
CA PRO A 826 19.84 2.79 52.88
C PRO A 826 20.55 3.97 53.56
N GLY A 827 21.82 4.17 53.23
CA GLY A 827 22.68 5.25 53.74
C GLY A 827 24.07 5.19 53.10
N THR A 828 24.69 6.34 52.85
CA THR A 828 25.90 6.56 52.02
C THR A 828 27.11 5.71 52.42
N LEU A 829 27.14 4.44 52.00
CA LEU A 829 28.28 3.53 52.11
C LEU A 829 29.26 3.64 50.94
N TYR A 830 28.82 4.18 49.80
CA TYR A 830 29.59 4.27 48.56
C TYR A 830 29.66 5.72 48.08
N THR A 831 30.81 6.13 47.53
CA THR A 831 30.98 7.47 46.95
C THR A 831 30.23 7.58 45.62
N ALA A 832 29.94 8.81 45.18
CA ALA A 832 29.31 9.05 43.88
C ALA A 832 30.13 8.46 42.72
N GLU A 833 31.47 8.51 42.80
CA GLU A 833 32.38 7.93 41.81
C GLU A 833 32.26 6.40 41.77
N THR A 834 32.09 5.75 42.93
CA THR A 834 31.90 4.29 43.01
C THR A 834 30.57 3.86 42.40
N ILE A 835 29.49 4.61 42.68
CA ILE A 835 28.17 4.37 42.10
C ILE A 835 28.17 4.61 40.59
N GLU A 836 28.83 5.67 40.11
CA GLU A 836 28.96 5.93 38.67
C GLU A 836 29.80 4.85 37.97
N ARG A 837 30.90 4.40 38.58
CA ARG A 837 31.68 3.25 38.08
C ARG A 837 30.82 1.99 38.00
N GLY A 838 30.00 1.73 39.02
CA GLY A 838 29.06 0.62 39.04
C GLY A 838 27.98 0.72 37.96
N ARG A 839 27.44 1.93 37.71
CA ARG A 839 26.49 2.20 36.62
C ARG A 839 27.10 1.89 35.26
N GLN A 840 28.34 2.31 35.01
CA GLN A 840 29.07 2.03 33.77
C GLN A 840 29.32 0.53 33.58
N LEU A 841 29.65 -0.20 34.65
CA LEU A 841 29.81 -1.66 34.61
C LEU A 841 28.49 -2.39 34.36
N ALA A 842 27.40 -1.92 34.96
CA ALA A 842 26.06 -2.46 34.73
C ALA A 842 25.60 -2.26 33.27
N ALA A 843 25.95 -1.12 32.67
CA ALA A 843 25.73 -0.84 31.26
C ALA A 843 26.64 -1.71 30.36
N ALA A 844 27.93 -1.81 30.67
CA ALA A 844 28.87 -2.64 29.89
C ALA A 844 28.52 -4.13 29.94
N GLY A 845 27.96 -4.63 31.06
CA GLY A 845 27.51 -6.00 31.22
C GLY A 845 26.06 -6.25 30.81
N ASP A 846 25.39 -5.24 30.27
CA ASP A 846 24.03 -5.31 29.73
C ASP A 846 22.97 -5.80 30.75
N CYS A 847 23.16 -5.47 32.04
CA CYS A 847 22.34 -6.03 33.13
C CYS A 847 20.85 -5.71 32.94
N VAL A 848 20.52 -4.48 32.52
CA VAL A 848 19.13 -4.04 32.37
C VAL A 848 18.40 -4.75 31.24
N VAL A 849 19.09 -5.11 30.16
CA VAL A 849 18.49 -5.81 29.02
C VAL A 849 18.17 -7.26 29.40
N CYS A 850 19.07 -7.92 30.12
CA CYS A 850 18.87 -9.30 30.58
C CYS A 850 17.87 -9.40 31.75
N HIS A 851 17.81 -8.40 32.64
CA HIS A 851 17.01 -8.46 33.87
C HIS A 851 15.75 -7.60 33.85
N THR A 852 15.19 -7.31 32.67
CA THR A 852 13.92 -6.59 32.52
C THR A 852 13.00 -7.36 31.58
N ALA A 853 11.81 -7.75 32.07
CA ALA A 853 10.77 -8.34 31.22
C ALA A 853 10.24 -7.31 30.20
N PRO A 854 9.72 -7.73 29.04
CA PRO A 854 8.99 -6.84 28.13
C PRO A 854 7.92 -6.04 28.87
N GLY A 855 7.93 -4.70 28.74
CA GLY A 855 7.03 -3.79 29.47
C GLY A 855 7.25 -3.71 31.00
N GLY A 856 8.27 -4.39 31.53
CA GLY A 856 8.56 -4.49 32.96
C GLY A 856 9.41 -3.34 33.52
N VAL A 857 9.56 -3.31 34.84
CA VAL A 857 10.41 -2.34 35.54
C VAL A 857 11.88 -2.72 35.40
N PRO A 858 12.79 -1.76 35.11
CA PRO A 858 14.22 -2.03 34.96
C PRO A 858 14.81 -2.88 36.09
N ASN A 859 15.56 -3.93 35.74
CA ASN A 859 16.25 -4.85 36.66
C ASN A 859 15.36 -5.70 37.58
N ALA A 860 14.03 -5.66 37.44
CA ALA A 860 13.09 -6.39 38.28
C ALA A 860 12.94 -7.89 37.92
N GLY A 861 13.70 -8.37 36.94
CA GLY A 861 13.70 -9.76 36.47
C GLY A 861 12.51 -10.11 35.57
N GLY A 862 12.35 -11.41 35.31
CA GLY A 862 11.21 -11.94 34.54
C GLY A 862 11.40 -12.09 33.03
N ARG A 863 12.56 -11.71 32.46
CA ARG A 863 12.84 -11.93 31.04
C ARG A 863 13.03 -13.42 30.77
N ALA A 864 12.27 -13.95 29.81
CA ALA A 864 12.38 -15.32 29.35
C ALA A 864 13.52 -15.46 28.32
N MET A 865 14.35 -16.48 28.48
CA MET A 865 15.41 -16.86 27.55
C MET A 865 15.19 -18.31 27.12
N SER A 866 14.84 -18.50 25.85
CA SER A 866 14.63 -19.83 25.28
C SER A 866 15.98 -20.48 25.00
N THR A 867 16.19 -21.70 25.50
CA THR A 867 17.40 -22.49 25.27
C THR A 867 17.04 -23.88 24.73
N PRO A 868 17.98 -24.61 24.11
CA PRO A 868 17.77 -26.01 23.72
C PRO A 868 17.38 -26.94 24.88
N PHE A 869 17.56 -26.49 26.13
CA PHE A 869 17.30 -27.27 27.34
C PHE A 869 15.99 -26.87 28.05
N GLY A 870 15.29 -25.83 27.56
CA GLY A 870 14.10 -25.23 28.18
C GLY A 870 14.24 -23.71 28.36
N THR A 871 13.34 -23.11 29.14
CA THR A 871 13.27 -21.65 29.34
C THR A 871 13.90 -21.23 30.66
N VAL A 872 14.88 -20.33 30.60
CA VAL A 872 15.48 -19.68 31.78
C VAL A 872 14.84 -18.31 31.98
N PHE A 873 14.52 -17.96 33.22
CA PHE A 873 14.00 -16.63 33.56
C PHE A 873 15.02 -15.85 34.36
N SER A 874 15.22 -14.57 34.02
CA SER A 874 16.14 -13.67 34.73
C SER A 874 15.63 -13.35 36.14
N THR A 875 16.55 -13.27 37.11
CA THR A 875 16.22 -12.93 38.51
C THR A 875 16.02 -11.43 38.72
N ASN A 876 15.41 -11.03 39.85
CA ASN A 876 15.30 -9.63 40.24
C ASN A 876 16.64 -9.16 40.88
N LEU A 877 17.23 -8.10 40.35
CA LEU A 877 18.51 -7.53 40.82
C LEU A 877 18.34 -6.29 41.72
N THR A 878 17.11 -5.85 41.98
CA THR A 878 16.84 -4.68 42.82
C THR A 878 17.13 -5.00 44.29
N PRO A 879 17.31 -3.99 45.17
CA PRO A 879 17.55 -4.22 46.60
C PRO A 879 16.28 -4.63 47.38
N ASP A 880 15.27 -5.19 46.69
CA ASP A 880 14.11 -5.79 47.34
C ASP A 880 14.56 -6.93 48.28
N PRO A 881 14.14 -6.93 49.56
CA PRO A 881 14.63 -7.87 50.56
C PRO A 881 14.04 -9.28 50.42
N GLU A 882 12.93 -9.46 49.71
CA GLU A 882 12.23 -10.75 49.60
C GLU A 882 12.57 -11.48 48.29
N HIS A 883 12.48 -10.76 47.17
CA HIS A 883 12.60 -11.31 45.82
C HIS A 883 13.87 -10.85 45.10
N GLY A 884 14.50 -9.76 45.56
CA GLY A 884 15.72 -9.18 45.00
C GLY A 884 17.00 -9.58 45.73
N ILE A 885 18.04 -8.76 45.58
CA ILE A 885 19.35 -8.95 46.23
C ILE A 885 19.48 -8.18 47.55
N GLY A 886 18.41 -7.57 48.06
CA GLY A 886 18.44 -6.70 49.25
C GLY A 886 19.01 -7.33 50.52
N ARG A 887 18.99 -8.67 50.61
CA ARG A 887 19.56 -9.46 51.73
C ARG A 887 20.92 -10.10 51.45
N TRP A 888 21.56 -9.77 50.33
CA TRP A 888 22.84 -10.35 49.95
C TRP A 888 23.97 -9.50 50.53
N SER A 889 25.03 -10.12 51.03
CA SER A 889 26.29 -9.42 51.32
C SER A 889 27.10 -9.27 50.03
N PHE A 890 28.08 -8.36 50.02
CA PHE A 890 29.04 -8.30 48.91
C PHE A 890 29.73 -9.66 48.67
N SER A 891 30.09 -10.40 49.72
CA SER A 891 30.67 -11.74 49.58
C SER A 891 29.73 -12.75 48.93
N ALA A 892 28.42 -12.68 49.19
CA ALA A 892 27.43 -13.51 48.51
C ALA A 892 27.27 -13.12 47.04
N PHE A 893 27.27 -11.83 46.73
CA PHE A 893 27.25 -11.31 45.37
C PHE A 893 28.50 -11.73 44.58
N GLN A 894 29.70 -11.50 45.15
CA GLN A 894 30.98 -11.89 44.58
C GLN A 894 31.04 -13.41 44.33
N ARG A 895 30.55 -14.24 45.26
CA ARG A 895 30.47 -15.70 45.08
C ARG A 895 29.56 -16.10 43.92
N ALA A 896 28.41 -15.44 43.76
CA ALA A 896 27.55 -15.69 42.62
C ALA A 896 28.26 -15.31 41.30
N MET A 897 28.87 -14.13 41.24
CA MET A 897 29.56 -13.61 40.05
C MET A 897 30.81 -14.43 39.68
N ARG A 898 31.59 -14.91 40.66
CA ARG A 898 32.85 -15.64 40.40
C ARG A 898 32.71 -17.15 40.34
N GLU A 899 31.84 -17.74 41.16
CA GLU A 899 31.77 -19.20 41.32
C GLU A 899 30.46 -19.80 40.77
N GLY A 900 29.51 -18.97 40.35
CA GLY A 900 28.19 -19.44 39.90
C GLY A 900 27.38 -20.07 41.04
N ILE A 901 27.53 -19.59 42.27
CA ILE A 901 26.84 -20.12 43.46
C ILE A 901 26.06 -19.01 44.14
N SER A 902 24.74 -19.17 44.18
CA SER A 902 23.78 -18.27 44.85
C SER A 902 24.07 -18.14 46.34
N ARG A 903 23.57 -17.07 46.99
CA ARG A 903 23.66 -16.86 48.46
C ARG A 903 23.21 -18.08 49.26
N ASP A 904 22.15 -18.74 48.83
CA ASP A 904 21.57 -19.93 49.47
C ASP A 904 22.33 -21.24 49.21
N GLY A 905 23.44 -21.20 48.48
CA GLY A 905 24.30 -22.35 48.20
C GLY A 905 23.92 -23.13 46.94
N ARG A 906 22.85 -22.76 46.24
CA ARG A 906 22.48 -23.39 44.96
C ARG A 906 23.39 -22.95 43.83
N HIS A 907 23.81 -23.90 43.00
CA HIS A 907 24.50 -23.58 41.74
C HIS A 907 23.56 -22.84 40.77
N LEU A 908 24.10 -21.84 40.09
CA LEU A 908 23.47 -21.05 39.04
C LEU A 908 23.70 -21.71 37.68
N TYR A 909 22.75 -21.52 36.76
CA TYR A 909 22.93 -21.97 35.38
C TYR A 909 23.83 -20.99 34.62
N PRO A 910 24.66 -21.46 33.68
CA PRO A 910 25.60 -20.62 32.93
C PRO A 910 24.93 -19.65 31.94
N ALA A 911 23.59 -19.61 31.88
CA ALA A 911 22.85 -18.51 31.29
C ALA A 911 23.10 -17.18 32.04
N PHE A 912 23.36 -17.26 33.34
CA PHE A 912 24.04 -16.19 34.07
C PHE A 912 25.55 -16.30 33.80
N PRO A 913 26.21 -15.32 33.16
CA PRO A 913 27.55 -15.48 32.60
C PRO A 913 28.67 -15.36 33.66
N PHE A 914 28.54 -16.11 34.77
CA PHE A 914 29.53 -16.15 35.86
C PHE A 914 30.91 -16.66 35.39
N THR A 915 30.98 -17.41 34.29
CA THR A 915 32.23 -17.81 33.65
C THR A 915 33.03 -16.61 33.12
N SER A 916 32.34 -15.57 32.65
CA SER A 916 32.95 -14.31 32.20
C SER A 916 33.16 -13.35 33.38
N PHE A 917 32.15 -13.18 34.24
CA PHE A 917 32.25 -12.29 35.41
C PHE A 917 33.34 -12.70 36.40
N ALA A 918 33.74 -13.97 36.43
CA ALA A 918 34.92 -14.42 37.16
C ALA A 918 36.21 -13.68 36.80
N LYS A 919 36.28 -13.03 35.62
CA LYS A 919 37.44 -12.24 35.17
C LYS A 919 37.47 -10.82 35.73
N MET A 920 36.36 -10.32 36.27
CA MET A 920 36.26 -8.97 36.86
C MET A 920 37.19 -8.80 38.07
N SER A 921 37.65 -7.58 38.33
CA SER A 921 38.38 -7.23 39.56
C SER A 921 37.42 -7.13 40.75
N ASP A 922 37.96 -7.25 41.98
CA ASP A 922 37.13 -7.10 43.18
C ASP A 922 36.57 -5.68 43.34
N ASP A 923 37.33 -4.65 42.95
CA ASP A 923 36.89 -3.27 42.98
C ASP A 923 35.71 -3.02 42.04
N ASP A 924 35.76 -3.57 40.82
CA ASP A 924 34.67 -3.44 39.85
C ASP A 924 33.42 -4.23 40.31
N LEU A 925 33.59 -5.43 40.90
CA LEU A 925 32.46 -6.17 41.49
C LEU A 925 31.82 -5.40 42.65
N MET A 926 32.63 -4.74 43.49
CA MET A 926 32.13 -3.94 44.61
C MET A 926 31.40 -2.69 44.13
N ALA A 927 31.91 -2.00 43.10
CA ALA A 927 31.24 -0.87 42.47
C ALA A 927 29.90 -1.26 41.86
N LEU A 928 29.85 -2.38 41.11
CA LEU A 928 28.61 -2.90 40.53
C LEU A 928 27.59 -3.26 41.61
N TYR A 929 28.01 -3.95 42.68
CA TYR A 929 27.15 -4.26 43.81
C TYR A 929 26.61 -2.99 44.48
N GLY A 930 27.47 -1.99 44.72
CA GLY A 930 27.06 -0.71 45.30
C GLY A 930 26.02 0.02 44.45
N TYR A 931 26.19 0.04 43.13
CA TYR A 931 25.21 0.62 42.20
C TYR A 931 23.86 -0.10 42.23
N LEU A 932 23.84 -1.43 42.19
CA LEU A 932 22.60 -2.21 42.24
C LEU A 932 21.85 -2.01 43.57
N MET A 933 22.58 -1.95 44.69
CA MET A 933 22.00 -1.71 46.01
C MET A 933 21.49 -0.28 46.21
N ALA A 934 21.94 0.68 45.38
CA ALA A 934 21.47 2.06 45.38
C ALA A 934 20.21 2.29 44.52
N GLN A 935 19.75 1.28 43.77
CA GLN A 935 18.55 1.39 42.95
C GLN A 935 17.26 1.34 43.79
N PRO A 936 16.11 1.82 43.27
CA PRO A 936 14.82 1.59 43.90
C PRO A 936 14.53 0.09 44.08
N ALA A 937 14.05 -0.29 45.26
CA ALA A 937 13.58 -1.66 45.52
C ALA A 937 12.26 -1.92 44.78
N VAL A 938 12.16 -3.05 44.06
CA VAL A 938 10.96 -3.45 43.33
C VAL A 938 10.57 -4.86 43.75
N ALA A 939 9.42 -4.99 44.40
CA ALA A 939 8.85 -6.28 44.77
C ALA A 939 8.30 -6.99 43.52
N SER A 940 9.14 -7.81 42.90
CA SER A 940 8.82 -8.59 41.70
C SER A 940 9.35 -10.01 41.89
N ALA A 941 8.47 -11.00 41.73
CA ALA A 941 8.79 -12.43 41.83
C ALA A 941 8.79 -13.06 40.42
N PRO A 942 9.98 -13.23 39.78
CA PRO A 942 10.05 -13.80 38.44
C PRO A 942 9.56 -15.25 38.38
N PRO A 943 9.04 -15.71 37.24
CA PRO A 943 8.70 -17.11 37.02
C PRO A 943 9.90 -18.05 37.26
N THR A 944 9.62 -19.29 37.64
CA THR A 944 10.68 -20.29 37.86
C THR A 944 11.22 -20.81 36.53
N THR A 945 12.56 -20.92 36.45
CA THR A 945 13.25 -21.54 35.30
C THR A 945 12.76 -22.97 35.07
N SER A 946 12.33 -23.26 33.84
CA SER A 946 11.74 -24.53 33.42
C SER A 946 12.65 -25.22 32.42
N LEU A 947 13.42 -26.21 32.87
CA LEU A 947 14.32 -27.01 32.04
C LEU A 947 13.88 -28.47 31.97
N ALA A 948 14.19 -29.15 30.86
CA ALA A 948 13.93 -30.58 30.70
C ALA A 948 14.86 -31.42 31.59
N PHE A 949 14.40 -32.59 32.04
CA PHE A 949 15.28 -33.55 32.70
C PHE A 949 16.35 -34.07 31.70
N PRO A 950 17.63 -34.23 32.10
CA PRO A 950 18.19 -34.04 33.44
C PRO A 950 18.70 -32.60 33.74
N TYR A 951 18.57 -31.66 32.83
CA TYR A 951 19.10 -30.29 32.95
C TYR A 951 18.45 -29.45 34.06
N ASN A 952 17.27 -29.84 34.54
CA ASN A 952 16.63 -29.22 35.71
C ASN A 952 17.31 -29.55 37.05
N GLN A 953 18.22 -30.53 37.09
CA GLN A 953 18.90 -30.95 38.31
C GLN A 953 20.12 -30.05 38.60
N ARG A 954 19.92 -29.00 39.41
CA ARG A 954 20.98 -28.02 39.74
C ARG A 954 22.27 -28.62 40.32
N ALA A 955 22.20 -29.77 41.01
CA ALA A 955 23.38 -30.43 41.55
C ALA A 955 24.40 -30.82 40.45
N LEU A 956 23.93 -31.15 39.24
CA LEU A 956 24.80 -31.49 38.10
C LEU A 956 25.69 -30.32 37.66
N MET A 957 25.34 -29.09 38.03
CA MET A 957 26.17 -27.92 37.75
C MET A 957 27.49 -27.92 38.53
N ALA A 958 27.60 -28.66 39.64
CA ALA A 958 28.89 -28.84 40.31
C ALA A 958 29.90 -29.56 39.40
N THR A 959 29.46 -30.62 38.70
CA THR A 959 30.27 -31.31 37.68
C THR A 959 30.55 -30.40 36.50
N TRP A 960 29.53 -29.68 36.02
CA TRP A 960 29.68 -28.77 34.89
C TRP A 960 30.72 -27.69 35.17
N ASN A 961 30.66 -27.06 36.35
CA ASN A 961 31.64 -26.06 36.79
C ASN A 961 33.04 -26.67 36.86
N GLY A 962 33.19 -27.89 37.41
CA GLY A 962 34.49 -28.57 37.45
C GLY A 962 35.10 -28.86 36.07
N LEU A 963 34.28 -28.98 35.02
CA LEU A 963 34.73 -29.26 33.66
C LEU A 963 34.97 -27.99 32.82
N PHE A 964 34.16 -26.94 33.03
CA PHE A 964 34.07 -25.82 32.08
C PHE A 964 34.26 -24.44 32.71
N HIS A 965 34.39 -24.33 34.04
CA HIS A 965 34.52 -23.03 34.72
C HIS A 965 35.96 -22.76 35.21
N ASP A 966 36.42 -21.53 35.00
CA ASP A 966 37.67 -21.01 35.56
C ASP A 966 37.40 -19.73 36.37
N ALA A 967 37.36 -19.88 37.69
CA ALA A 967 37.01 -18.83 38.65
C ALA A 967 38.11 -17.75 38.84
N LYS A 968 39.26 -17.85 38.16
CA LYS A 968 40.38 -16.92 38.34
C LYS A 968 40.12 -15.56 37.69
N PRO A 969 40.45 -14.44 38.37
CA PRO A 969 40.44 -13.09 37.78
C PRO A 969 41.33 -12.97 36.55
N TRP A 970 41.08 -11.95 35.73
CA TRP A 970 41.93 -11.64 34.58
C TRP A 970 43.34 -11.25 35.01
N VAL A 971 44.35 -11.77 34.29
CA VAL A 971 45.75 -11.39 34.46
C VAL A 971 46.23 -10.74 33.16
N PRO A 972 46.71 -9.48 33.19
CA PRO A 972 47.24 -8.82 32.01
C PRO A 972 48.37 -9.60 31.34
N THR A 973 48.35 -9.66 30.01
CA THR A 973 49.40 -10.30 29.21
C THR A 973 50.60 -9.34 29.06
N PRO A 974 51.82 -9.72 29.50
CA PRO A 974 52.96 -8.79 29.58
C PRO A 974 53.45 -8.20 28.25
N ASP A 975 53.24 -8.90 27.14
CA ASP A 975 53.66 -8.52 25.78
C ASP A 975 52.61 -7.68 25.03
N ARG A 976 51.51 -7.30 25.70
CA ARG A 976 50.40 -6.52 25.12
C ARG A 976 50.29 -5.14 25.77
N SER A 977 49.78 -4.17 25.01
CA SER A 977 49.59 -2.80 25.50
C SER A 977 48.56 -2.74 26.64
N ALA A 978 48.61 -1.66 27.44
CA ALA A 978 47.62 -1.43 28.50
C ALA A 978 46.19 -1.34 27.95
N GLU A 979 46.02 -0.68 26.79
CA GLU A 979 44.73 -0.57 26.10
C GLU A 979 44.23 -1.94 25.63
N TRP A 980 45.09 -2.77 25.02
CA TRP A 980 44.70 -4.12 24.60
C TRP A 980 44.29 -4.98 25.80
N ASN A 981 45.06 -4.92 26.90
CA ASN A 981 44.75 -5.65 28.13
C ASN A 981 43.44 -5.18 28.77
N ARG A 982 43.15 -3.87 28.73
CA ARG A 982 41.87 -3.30 29.16
C ARG A 982 40.73 -3.81 28.28
N GLY A 983 40.92 -3.84 26.97
CA GLY A 983 39.94 -4.39 26.02
C GLY A 983 39.66 -5.87 26.26
N ALA A 984 40.70 -6.67 26.44
CA ALA A 984 40.60 -8.09 26.75
C ALA A 984 39.83 -8.32 28.05
N TYR A 985 40.11 -7.55 29.10
CA TYR A 985 39.37 -7.58 30.36
C TYR A 985 37.89 -7.26 30.18
N LEU A 986 37.56 -6.22 29.41
CA LEU A 986 36.17 -5.81 29.19
C LEU A 986 35.40 -6.84 28.35
N VAL A 987 35.97 -7.28 27.24
CA VAL A 987 35.33 -8.22 26.29
C VAL A 987 35.14 -9.62 26.88
N ASN A 988 36.16 -10.15 27.57
CA ASN A 988 36.09 -11.49 28.17
C ASN A 988 35.46 -11.50 29.57
N GLY A 989 35.34 -10.33 30.20
CA GLY A 989 34.85 -10.16 31.56
C GLY A 989 33.45 -9.57 31.59
N VAL A 990 33.37 -8.27 31.88
CA VAL A 990 32.10 -7.58 32.11
C VAL A 990 31.17 -7.59 30.90
N GLY A 991 31.69 -7.39 29.69
CA GLY A 991 30.90 -7.37 28.45
C GLY A 991 30.62 -8.73 27.82
N HIS A 992 31.26 -9.79 28.33
CA HIS A 992 30.99 -11.21 28.02
C HIS A 992 30.71 -11.54 26.55
N CYS A 993 31.39 -10.90 25.58
CA CYS A 993 31.00 -11.00 24.16
C CYS A 993 31.04 -12.45 23.63
N GLY A 994 31.88 -13.31 24.23
CA GLY A 994 31.92 -14.74 23.94
C GLY A 994 30.59 -15.47 24.20
N ALA A 995 29.76 -15.00 25.14
CA ALA A 995 28.49 -15.62 25.49
C ALA A 995 27.52 -15.69 24.30
N CYS A 996 27.62 -14.71 23.38
CA CYS A 996 26.83 -14.61 22.16
C CYS A 996 27.62 -14.97 20.89
N HIS A 997 28.91 -14.62 20.82
CA HIS A 997 29.73 -14.79 19.62
C HIS A 997 30.56 -16.08 19.58
N THR A 998 30.41 -16.98 20.56
CA THR A 998 31.10 -18.28 20.59
C THR A 998 30.07 -19.42 20.55
N PRO A 999 30.21 -20.42 19.66
CA PRO A 999 29.28 -21.55 19.61
C PRO A 999 29.42 -22.43 20.87
N ARG A 1000 28.30 -22.98 21.33
CA ARG A 1000 28.25 -23.84 22.52
C ARG A 1000 28.32 -25.32 22.15
N ASN A 1001 28.87 -26.14 23.05
CA ASN A 1001 28.88 -27.60 22.93
C ASN A 1001 27.53 -28.21 23.39
N ALA A 1002 27.39 -29.54 23.28
CA ALA A 1002 26.14 -30.24 23.64
C ALA A 1002 25.73 -30.11 25.13
N LEU A 1003 26.65 -29.69 26.01
CA LEU A 1003 26.41 -29.44 27.44
C LEU A 1003 26.21 -27.94 27.74
N GLY A 1004 26.10 -27.09 26.72
CA GLY A 1004 25.86 -25.65 26.87
C GLY A 1004 27.07 -24.80 27.24
N ALA A 1005 28.29 -25.35 27.21
CA ALA A 1005 29.53 -24.58 27.46
C ALA A 1005 30.10 -23.98 26.17
N GLU A 1006 30.70 -22.80 26.24
CA GLU A 1006 31.41 -22.17 25.13
C GLU A 1006 32.56 -23.05 24.63
N ARG A 1007 32.72 -23.15 23.31
CA ARG A 1007 33.84 -23.86 22.69
C ARG A 1007 35.09 -22.98 22.70
N SER A 1008 36.24 -23.56 23.04
CA SER A 1008 37.54 -22.86 23.08
C SER A 1008 38.31 -22.99 21.76
N GLY A 1009 39.50 -22.37 21.69
CA GLY A 1009 40.38 -22.43 20.54
C GLY A 1009 39.83 -21.64 19.34
N GLN A 1010 39.87 -22.22 18.14
CA GLN A 1010 39.40 -21.57 16.91
C GLN A 1010 37.89 -21.24 16.91
N ALA A 1011 37.11 -21.83 17.82
CA ALA A 1011 35.69 -21.53 17.96
C ALA A 1011 35.43 -20.26 18.78
N PHE A 1012 36.40 -19.78 19.55
CA PHE A 1012 36.23 -18.57 20.37
C PHE A 1012 35.99 -17.36 19.45
N LEU A 1013 34.86 -16.66 19.67
CA LEU A 1013 34.41 -15.52 18.85
C LEU A 1013 34.23 -15.84 17.34
N SER A 1014 33.97 -17.11 17.00
CA SER A 1014 33.75 -17.55 15.61
C SER A 1014 32.32 -17.36 15.09
N GLY A 1015 31.43 -16.78 15.89
CA GLY A 1015 30.00 -16.60 15.60
C GLY A 1015 29.11 -17.75 16.11
N ALA A 1016 27.84 -17.46 16.40
CA ALA A 1016 26.87 -18.42 16.88
C ALA A 1016 25.41 -17.97 16.64
N MET A 1017 24.45 -18.89 16.78
CA MET A 1017 23.02 -18.55 16.80
C MET A 1017 22.58 -18.24 18.23
N VAL A 1018 21.95 -17.07 18.42
CA VAL A 1018 21.40 -16.61 19.70
C VAL A 1018 20.00 -16.05 19.46
N ASP A 1019 19.00 -16.61 20.13
CA ASP A 1019 17.60 -16.18 20.03
C ASP A 1019 17.08 -16.08 18.58
N GLY A 1020 17.52 -17.01 17.73
CA GLY A 1020 17.15 -17.02 16.32
C GLY A 1020 17.85 -15.98 15.43
N TRP A 1021 18.78 -15.20 15.98
CA TRP A 1021 19.71 -14.32 15.25
C TRP A 1021 21.09 -14.97 15.12
N GLU A 1022 21.78 -14.69 14.02
CA GLU A 1022 23.18 -15.04 13.84
C GLU A 1022 24.06 -13.91 14.38
N ALA A 1023 24.76 -14.17 15.49
CA ALA A 1023 25.84 -13.32 15.97
C ALA A 1023 27.09 -13.58 15.09
N PRO A 1024 27.57 -12.58 14.31
CA PRO A 1024 28.67 -12.79 13.38
C PRO A 1024 29.99 -13.09 14.09
N ALA A 1025 30.97 -13.69 13.40
CA ALA A 1025 32.30 -13.82 13.95
C ALA A 1025 32.94 -12.44 14.20
N LEU A 1026 33.63 -12.26 15.33
CA LEU A 1026 34.39 -11.04 15.66
C LEU A 1026 35.88 -11.17 15.30
N THR A 1027 36.26 -12.26 14.65
CA THR A 1027 37.62 -12.59 14.22
C THR A 1027 37.73 -12.55 12.70
N ALA A 1028 38.90 -12.89 12.15
CA ALA A 1028 39.12 -13.05 10.71
C ALA A 1028 38.21 -14.10 10.01
N LEU A 1029 37.39 -14.84 10.75
CA LEU A 1029 36.32 -15.70 10.21
C LEU A 1029 35.07 -14.91 9.76
N SER A 1030 35.02 -13.60 10.03
CA SER A 1030 33.94 -12.73 9.57
C SER A 1030 33.80 -12.77 8.05
N ARG A 1031 32.56 -12.78 7.57
CA ARG A 1031 32.22 -12.71 6.15
C ARG A 1031 32.03 -11.27 5.67
N ALA A 1032 32.43 -10.27 6.46
CA ALA A 1032 32.33 -8.87 6.06
C ALA A 1032 33.18 -8.63 4.80
N PRO A 1033 32.66 -7.94 3.78
CA PRO A 1033 33.39 -7.69 2.53
C PRO A 1033 34.58 -6.74 2.73
N VAL A 1034 34.54 -5.93 3.78
CA VAL A 1034 35.64 -5.11 4.27
C VAL A 1034 36.03 -5.63 5.65
N PRO A 1035 37.33 -5.81 5.98
CA PRO A 1035 37.76 -6.20 7.32
C PRO A 1035 37.42 -5.16 8.38
N TRP A 1036 37.07 -5.62 9.59
CA TRP A 1036 36.82 -4.72 10.72
C TRP A 1036 38.11 -4.12 11.28
N SER A 1037 38.20 -2.80 11.31
CA SER A 1037 39.28 -2.07 11.98
C SER A 1037 38.88 -1.62 13.39
N ALA A 1038 39.85 -1.22 14.21
CA ALA A 1038 39.59 -0.70 15.55
C ALA A 1038 38.69 0.55 15.53
N GLU A 1039 38.86 1.42 14.53
CA GLU A 1039 38.04 2.62 14.41
C GLU A 1039 36.59 2.31 13.97
N GLU A 1040 36.40 1.38 13.03
CA GLU A 1040 35.06 0.95 12.61
C GLU A 1040 34.32 0.21 13.75
N LEU A 1041 35.02 -0.63 14.53
CA LEU A 1041 34.48 -1.27 15.72
C LEU A 1041 34.11 -0.25 16.80
N PHE A 1042 34.96 0.76 17.05
CA PHE A 1042 34.64 1.83 17.99
C PHE A 1042 33.36 2.56 17.59
N ARG A 1043 33.24 2.97 16.32
CA ARG A 1043 32.05 3.67 15.80
C ARG A 1043 30.79 2.81 15.93
N TYR A 1044 30.89 1.53 15.55
CA TYR A 1044 29.76 0.61 15.64
C TYR A 1044 29.29 0.39 17.07
N LEU A 1045 30.22 0.12 18.01
CA LEU A 1045 29.88 -0.08 19.43
C LEU A 1045 29.38 1.20 20.10
N ARG A 1046 29.80 2.38 19.63
CA ARG A 1046 29.41 3.68 20.19
C ARG A 1046 28.09 4.22 19.62
N HIS A 1047 27.85 4.02 18.33
CA HIS A 1047 26.76 4.68 17.60
C HIS A 1047 25.74 3.71 16.98
N GLY A 1048 26.05 2.41 16.94
CA GLY A 1048 25.17 1.38 16.37
C GLY A 1048 25.20 1.30 14.86
N HIS A 1049 26.10 2.03 14.20
CA HIS A 1049 26.32 1.91 12.77
C HIS A 1049 27.74 2.33 12.42
N THR A 1050 28.18 1.95 11.23
CA THR A 1050 29.44 2.46 10.68
C THR A 1050 29.37 2.53 9.15
N GLU A 1051 30.36 3.14 8.53
CA GLU A 1051 30.36 3.43 7.09
C GLU A 1051 30.52 2.17 6.25
N HIS A 1052 31.28 1.17 6.73
CA HIS A 1052 31.66 -0.01 5.95
C HIS A 1052 31.00 -1.34 6.36
N HIS A 1053 30.12 -1.37 7.37
CA HIS A 1053 29.59 -2.65 7.88
C HIS A 1053 28.08 -2.71 8.18
N GLY A 1054 27.35 -1.59 8.02
CA GLY A 1054 25.92 -1.50 8.28
C GLY A 1054 25.57 -1.01 9.68
N MET A 1055 24.42 -1.45 10.20
CA MET A 1055 23.83 -1.01 11.47
C MET A 1055 23.44 -2.19 12.37
N ALA A 1056 23.41 -1.94 13.68
CA ALA A 1056 22.95 -2.89 14.69
C ALA A 1056 21.43 -3.08 14.61
N ALA A 1057 21.02 -4.34 14.67
CA ALA A 1057 19.62 -4.77 14.69
C ALA A 1057 19.48 -6.00 15.61
N GLY A 1058 18.24 -6.40 15.89
CA GLY A 1058 17.96 -7.55 16.76
C GLY A 1058 18.57 -7.38 18.16
N SER A 1059 19.11 -8.47 18.70
CA SER A 1059 19.68 -8.49 20.06
C SER A 1059 20.89 -7.58 20.26
N MET A 1060 21.56 -7.13 19.18
CA MET A 1060 22.72 -6.24 19.30
C MET A 1060 22.33 -4.76 19.47
N ALA A 1061 21.15 -4.34 19.00
CA ALA A 1061 20.70 -2.96 19.12
C ALA A 1061 20.63 -2.46 20.59
N PRO A 1062 20.00 -3.18 21.53
CA PRO A 1062 19.97 -2.77 22.93
C PRO A 1062 21.36 -2.84 23.60
N VAL A 1063 22.23 -3.78 23.20
CA VAL A 1063 23.62 -3.86 23.68
C VAL A 1063 24.39 -2.58 23.34
N VAL A 1064 24.31 -2.12 22.09
CA VAL A 1064 24.94 -0.86 21.67
C VAL A 1064 24.36 0.32 22.45
N GLN A 1065 23.05 0.34 22.68
CA GLN A 1065 22.40 1.41 23.45
C GLN A 1065 22.95 1.50 24.88
N GLN A 1066 23.28 0.37 25.51
CA GLN A 1066 23.95 0.37 26.81
C GLN A 1066 25.43 0.76 26.72
N LEU A 1067 26.17 0.27 25.73
CA LEU A 1067 27.57 0.63 25.51
C LEU A 1067 27.76 2.14 25.24
N ALA A 1068 26.77 2.80 24.64
CA ALA A 1068 26.77 4.26 24.47
C ALA A 1068 26.79 5.05 25.80
N GLN A 1069 26.54 4.40 26.93
CA GLN A 1069 26.61 5.00 28.27
C GLN A 1069 27.96 4.80 28.97
N VAL A 1070 28.88 4.06 28.34
CA VAL A 1070 30.22 3.73 28.83
C VAL A 1070 31.24 4.75 28.28
N PRO A 1071 32.34 5.06 28.99
CA PRO A 1071 33.35 5.99 28.49
C PRO A 1071 34.00 5.55 27.17
N ASP A 1072 34.29 6.50 26.29
CA ASP A 1072 34.93 6.24 24.99
C ASP A 1072 36.25 5.46 25.11
N SER A 1073 37.01 5.67 26.19
CA SER A 1073 38.27 4.94 26.44
C SER A 1073 38.06 3.43 26.58
N ASP A 1074 36.96 3.01 27.21
CA ASP A 1074 36.65 1.59 27.39
C ASP A 1074 36.15 0.97 26.07
N ILE A 1075 35.35 1.70 25.28
CA ILE A 1075 34.91 1.25 23.94
C ILE A 1075 36.10 1.15 22.97
N ARG A 1076 37.03 2.12 23.00
CA ARG A 1076 38.27 2.06 22.20
C ARG A 1076 39.13 0.87 22.61
N ALA A 1077 39.28 0.61 23.90
CA ALA A 1077 40.00 -0.57 24.38
C ALA A 1077 39.37 -1.88 23.88
N MET A 1078 38.04 -2.02 23.99
CA MET A 1078 37.31 -3.17 23.45
C MET A 1078 37.54 -3.34 21.94
N ALA A 1079 37.46 -2.25 21.18
CA ALA A 1079 37.69 -2.24 19.74
C ALA A 1079 39.13 -2.63 19.37
N THR A 1080 40.13 -2.12 20.09
CA THR A 1080 41.55 -2.47 19.93
C THR A 1080 41.80 -3.97 20.18
N TYR A 1081 41.16 -4.55 21.19
CA TYR A 1081 41.24 -6.00 21.44
C TYR A 1081 40.59 -6.82 20.31
N LEU A 1082 39.35 -6.48 19.92
CA LEU A 1082 38.62 -7.21 18.87
C LEU A 1082 39.29 -7.08 17.49
N ALA A 1083 39.82 -5.90 17.15
CA ALA A 1083 40.56 -5.67 15.92
C ALA A 1083 41.83 -6.54 15.82
N SER A 1084 42.42 -6.95 16.96
CA SER A 1084 43.63 -7.78 16.96
C SER A 1084 43.42 -9.20 16.44
N PHE A 1085 42.17 -9.65 16.28
CA PHE A 1085 41.83 -10.92 15.63
C PHE A 1085 41.60 -10.80 14.12
N ASN A 1086 41.70 -9.60 13.56
CA ASN A 1086 41.48 -9.30 12.15
C ASN A 1086 42.83 -8.99 11.46
N PRO A 1087 42.94 -9.22 10.14
CA PRO A 1087 44.16 -8.90 9.40
C PRO A 1087 44.46 -7.39 9.46
N PRO A 1088 45.74 -6.98 9.51
CA PRO A 1088 46.13 -5.58 9.57
C PRO A 1088 45.69 -4.81 8.32
N GLU A 1089 45.19 -3.60 8.55
CA GLU A 1089 44.49 -2.77 7.56
C GLU A 1089 45.44 -2.29 6.44
N THR A 1090 45.12 -2.60 5.18
CA THR A 1090 45.75 -1.99 4.00
C THR A 1090 44.66 -1.55 3.04
N ASP A 1091 44.13 -0.34 3.29
CA ASP A 1091 43.18 0.42 2.45
C ASP A 1091 41.71 -0.08 2.37
N SER A 1092 41.03 -0.15 3.53
CA SER A 1092 39.60 -0.46 3.66
C SER A 1092 38.68 0.44 2.81
N ALA A 1093 39.05 1.71 2.61
CA ALA A 1093 38.26 2.66 1.84
C ALA A 1093 38.26 2.34 0.33
N SER A 1094 39.41 1.91 -0.22
CA SER A 1094 39.48 1.45 -1.62
C SER A 1094 38.64 0.18 -1.83
N LEU A 1095 38.72 -0.78 -0.92
CA LEU A 1095 37.96 -2.02 -0.98
C LEU A 1095 36.46 -1.76 -0.88
N ALA A 1096 36.03 -0.90 0.04
CA ALA A 1096 34.63 -0.49 0.15
C ALA A 1096 34.11 0.12 -1.15
N ARG A 1097 34.87 1.03 -1.78
CA ARG A 1097 34.51 1.60 -3.09
C ARG A 1097 34.40 0.54 -4.18
N GLN A 1098 35.33 -0.41 -4.22
CA GLN A 1098 35.32 -1.49 -5.21
C GLN A 1098 34.09 -2.38 -5.06
N VAL A 1099 33.73 -2.77 -3.82
CA VAL A 1099 32.55 -3.60 -3.54
C VAL A 1099 31.25 -2.89 -3.92
N VAL A 1100 31.14 -1.59 -3.60
CA VAL A 1100 29.98 -0.77 -3.99
C VAL A 1100 29.89 -0.65 -5.51
N GLN A 1101 31.00 -0.39 -6.20
CA GLN A 1101 31.04 -0.32 -7.66
C GLN A 1101 30.64 -1.65 -8.31
N GLN A 1102 31.11 -2.78 -7.79
CA GLN A 1102 30.73 -4.10 -8.29
C GLN A 1102 29.22 -4.33 -8.14
N ALA A 1103 28.61 -3.94 -7.03
CA ALA A 1103 27.17 -4.04 -6.84
C ALA A 1103 26.37 -3.15 -7.82
N ALA A 1104 26.87 -1.95 -8.11
CA ALA A 1104 26.30 -1.07 -9.14
C ALA A 1104 26.34 -1.72 -10.54
N GLU A 1105 27.45 -2.38 -10.88
CA GLU A 1105 27.60 -3.12 -12.13
C GLU A 1105 26.65 -4.33 -12.20
N GLN A 1106 26.50 -5.09 -11.10
CA GLN A 1106 25.56 -6.23 -11.05
C GLN A 1106 24.11 -5.81 -11.23
N ARG A 1107 23.72 -4.62 -10.75
CA ARG A 1107 22.37 -4.08 -11.00
C ARG A 1107 22.02 -4.13 -12.49
N THR A 1108 22.98 -3.78 -13.35
CA THR A 1108 22.83 -3.73 -14.81
C THR A 1108 22.70 -5.13 -15.46
N ARG A 1109 23.11 -6.19 -14.74
CA ARG A 1109 22.99 -7.59 -15.17
C ARG A 1109 21.69 -8.23 -14.67
N LEU A 1110 21.19 -7.77 -13.53
CA LEU A 1110 19.98 -8.29 -12.87
C LEU A 1110 18.71 -7.52 -13.24
N VAL A 1111 18.81 -6.63 -14.24
CA VAL A 1111 17.68 -5.83 -14.74
C VAL A 1111 16.57 -6.76 -15.24
N GLY A 1112 15.34 -6.42 -14.86
CA GLY A 1112 14.16 -7.19 -15.20
C GLY A 1112 14.09 -8.50 -14.41
N SER A 1113 14.18 -8.44 -13.08
CA SER A 1113 13.83 -9.58 -12.22
C SER A 1113 12.70 -9.18 -11.26
N THR A 1114 11.85 -10.13 -10.87
CA THR A 1114 10.79 -9.88 -9.87
C THR A 1114 11.36 -9.29 -8.57
N GLY A 1115 12.50 -9.81 -8.11
CA GLY A 1115 13.20 -9.28 -6.95
C GLY A 1115 13.71 -7.84 -7.12
N GLN A 1116 14.12 -7.43 -8.32
CA GLN A 1116 14.44 -6.04 -8.61
C GLN A 1116 13.21 -5.14 -8.47
N ARG A 1117 12.06 -5.51 -9.06
CA ARG A 1117 10.83 -4.69 -8.96
C ARG A 1117 10.36 -4.53 -7.52
N LEU A 1118 10.39 -5.63 -6.76
CA LEU A 1118 10.11 -5.59 -5.32
C LEU A 1118 11.06 -4.64 -4.59
N PHE A 1119 12.37 -4.72 -4.86
CA PHE A 1119 13.35 -3.83 -4.25
C PHE A 1119 13.14 -2.36 -4.67
N ASP A 1120 12.91 -2.11 -5.95
CA ASP A 1120 12.74 -0.76 -6.48
C ASP A 1120 11.47 -0.12 -5.93
N GLY A 1121 10.37 -0.87 -5.79
CA GLY A 1121 9.11 -0.37 -5.23
C GLY A 1121 9.04 -0.31 -3.70
N ALA A 1122 9.70 -1.22 -2.97
CA ALA A 1122 9.61 -1.30 -1.50
C ALA A 1122 10.85 -0.74 -0.76
N CYS A 1123 12.05 -0.82 -1.35
CA CYS A 1123 13.31 -0.59 -0.64
C CYS A 1123 14.10 0.62 -1.17
N SER A 1124 14.05 0.90 -2.48
CA SER A 1124 14.99 1.82 -3.14
C SER A 1124 14.85 3.29 -2.74
N ALA A 1125 13.70 3.69 -2.19
CA ALA A 1125 13.48 5.04 -1.67
C ALA A 1125 14.42 5.36 -0.48
N CYS A 1126 14.71 4.36 0.36
CA CYS A 1126 15.61 4.48 1.51
C CYS A 1126 17.00 3.88 1.24
N HIS A 1127 17.07 2.81 0.43
CA HIS A 1127 18.31 2.10 0.12
C HIS A 1127 18.81 2.42 -1.30
N HIS A 1128 19.59 3.49 -1.43
CA HIS A 1128 20.16 3.96 -2.69
C HIS A 1128 21.69 4.17 -2.58
N GLU A 1129 22.39 4.29 -3.71
CA GLU A 1129 23.87 4.34 -3.75
C GLU A 1129 24.43 5.78 -3.75
N GLY A 1130 23.77 6.69 -3.01
CA GLY A 1130 24.29 8.04 -2.70
C GLY A 1130 23.61 9.25 -3.37
N ASP A 1131 22.81 9.07 -4.41
CA ASP A 1131 22.15 10.14 -5.21
C ASP A 1131 20.65 10.34 -4.91
N GLY A 1132 20.08 9.52 -4.05
CA GLY A 1132 18.70 9.60 -3.58
C GLY A 1132 18.48 10.52 -2.37
N PRO A 1133 17.21 10.81 -2.05
CA PRO A 1133 16.84 11.67 -0.94
C PRO A 1133 17.16 11.02 0.41
N LYS A 1134 17.70 11.80 1.36
CA LYS A 1134 17.86 11.38 2.76
C LYS A 1134 16.51 11.50 3.48
N LEU A 1135 15.70 10.46 3.43
CA LEU A 1135 14.33 10.47 3.99
C LEU A 1135 14.29 10.17 5.49
N LEU A 1136 14.86 9.03 5.91
CA LEU A 1136 14.76 8.50 7.27
C LEU A 1136 16.10 7.87 7.71
N GLY A 1137 16.86 8.56 8.56
CA GLY A 1137 18.10 8.01 9.15
C GLY A 1137 19.32 7.93 8.23
N VAL A 1138 20.22 6.99 8.54
CA VAL A 1138 21.48 6.80 7.81
C VAL A 1138 21.28 5.89 6.60
N ASN A 1139 21.56 6.39 5.40
CA ASN A 1139 21.67 5.54 4.22
C ASN A 1139 23.11 5.02 4.10
N ARG A 1140 23.29 3.69 4.22
CA ARG A 1140 24.57 3.00 4.05
C ARG A 1140 24.48 2.01 2.88
N PRO A 1141 25.53 1.90 2.03
CA PRO A 1141 25.52 0.97 0.91
C PRO A 1141 25.28 -0.48 1.37
N LEU A 1142 24.22 -1.10 0.86
CA LEU A 1142 23.87 -2.49 1.22
C LEU A 1142 24.96 -3.50 0.82
N ALA A 1143 25.76 -3.20 -0.21
CA ALA A 1143 26.90 -4.02 -0.62
C ALA A 1143 27.91 -4.27 0.52
N LEU A 1144 27.98 -3.36 1.49
CA LEU A 1144 28.89 -3.42 2.63
C LEU A 1144 28.26 -4.07 3.88
N ASN A 1145 26.98 -4.45 3.82
CA ASN A 1145 26.29 -5.04 4.97
C ASN A 1145 26.67 -6.51 5.14
N THR A 1146 27.25 -6.86 6.29
CA THR A 1146 27.72 -8.23 6.59
C THR A 1146 26.62 -9.30 6.46
N ASN A 1147 25.36 -8.96 6.76
CA ASN A 1147 24.24 -9.91 6.67
C ASN A 1147 24.00 -10.40 5.23
N LEU A 1148 24.28 -9.54 4.23
CA LEU A 1148 24.17 -9.91 2.81
C LEU A 1148 25.31 -10.81 2.34
N HIS A 1149 26.36 -10.99 3.14
CA HIS A 1149 27.52 -11.87 2.88
C HIS A 1149 27.53 -13.13 3.75
N SER A 1150 26.62 -13.25 4.72
CA SER A 1150 26.51 -14.45 5.58
C SER A 1150 26.16 -15.72 4.79
N GLU A 1151 26.59 -16.88 5.29
CA GLU A 1151 26.17 -18.19 4.80
C GLU A 1151 24.68 -18.44 5.03
N ARG A 1152 24.08 -17.81 6.04
CA ARG A 1152 22.66 -17.96 6.39
C ARG A 1152 21.86 -16.70 6.07
N PRO A 1153 20.63 -16.83 5.56
CA PRO A 1153 19.78 -15.68 5.27
C PRO A 1153 19.05 -15.13 6.50
N ASP A 1154 19.08 -15.82 7.65
CA ASP A 1154 18.22 -15.58 8.82
C ASP A 1154 18.18 -14.11 9.27
N ASN A 1155 19.32 -13.44 9.45
CA ASN A 1155 19.36 -12.03 9.86
C ASN A 1155 18.71 -11.11 8.83
N LEU A 1156 19.02 -11.29 7.54
CA LEU A 1156 18.41 -10.51 6.47
C LEU A 1156 16.90 -10.72 6.43
N LEU A 1157 16.44 -11.97 6.53
CA LEU A 1157 15.02 -12.30 6.51
C LEU A 1157 14.28 -11.70 7.70
N ARG A 1158 14.85 -11.73 8.91
CA ARG A 1158 14.27 -11.07 10.09
C ARG A 1158 14.18 -9.57 9.90
N VAL A 1159 15.23 -8.91 9.41
CA VAL A 1159 15.21 -7.47 9.14
C VAL A 1159 14.13 -7.10 8.11
N ILE A 1160 13.96 -7.89 7.04
CA ILE A 1160 12.90 -7.63 6.06
C ILE A 1160 11.52 -7.90 6.65
N LEU A 1161 11.32 -9.01 7.38
CA LEU A 1161 10.03 -9.38 7.94
C LEU A 1161 9.59 -8.42 9.06
N ASP A 1162 10.46 -8.20 10.04
CA ASP A 1162 10.13 -7.52 11.29
C ASP A 1162 10.47 -6.02 11.24
N GLY A 1163 11.29 -5.60 10.28
CA GLY A 1163 11.81 -4.24 10.19
C GLY A 1163 12.89 -3.98 11.25
N VAL A 1164 13.22 -2.71 11.45
CA VAL A 1164 14.08 -2.24 12.55
C VAL A 1164 13.33 -1.15 13.31
N GLN A 1165 12.55 -1.57 14.31
CA GLN A 1165 11.70 -0.73 15.16
C GLN A 1165 12.49 -0.13 16.34
N GLU A 1166 13.30 -0.95 17.01
CA GLU A 1166 14.16 -0.52 18.12
C GLU A 1166 15.52 -0.11 17.58
N VAL A 1167 15.77 1.20 17.54
CA VAL A 1167 17.01 1.77 17.01
C VAL A 1167 17.96 2.19 18.14
N PRO A 1168 19.28 2.00 18.01
CA PRO A 1168 20.26 2.41 19.02
C PRO A 1168 20.26 3.93 19.31
N GLY A 1169 19.76 4.75 18.39
CA GLY A 1169 19.61 6.19 18.54
C GLY A 1169 18.80 6.82 17.39
N PRO A 1170 18.28 8.05 17.57
CA PRO A 1170 17.35 8.70 16.63
C PRO A 1170 17.95 8.93 15.23
N GLN A 1171 19.28 9.04 15.13
CA GLN A 1171 19.98 9.25 13.87
C GLN A 1171 19.99 8.04 12.93
N VAL A 1172 19.74 6.82 13.42
CA VAL A 1172 19.85 5.59 12.61
C VAL A 1172 18.67 5.42 11.65
N GLY A 1173 17.49 5.93 12.03
CA GLY A 1173 16.25 5.80 11.26
C GLY A 1173 15.55 4.47 11.45
N PHE A 1174 14.23 4.51 11.30
CA PHE A 1174 13.34 3.36 11.40
C PHE A 1174 13.22 2.64 10.05
N MET A 1175 13.11 1.30 10.05
CA MET A 1175 12.78 0.50 8.86
C MET A 1175 11.46 -0.27 9.07
N PRO A 1176 10.47 -0.13 8.17
CA PRO A 1176 9.22 -0.90 8.25
C PRO A 1176 9.46 -2.40 8.02
N GLY A 1177 8.65 -3.23 8.68
CA GLY A 1177 8.61 -4.67 8.47
C GLY A 1177 7.61 -5.06 7.37
N PHE A 1178 7.97 -6.02 6.53
CA PHE A 1178 7.17 -6.52 5.41
C PHE A 1178 6.48 -7.85 5.71
N ARG A 1179 6.52 -8.33 6.95
CA ARG A 1179 5.87 -9.58 7.40
C ARG A 1179 4.41 -9.67 6.99
N HIS A 1180 3.65 -8.59 7.01
CA HIS A 1180 2.23 -8.64 6.66
C HIS A 1180 1.92 -8.12 5.26
N ALA A 1181 2.94 -7.66 4.52
CA ALA A 1181 2.78 -6.96 3.26
C ALA A 1181 3.33 -7.75 2.06
N LEU A 1182 4.30 -8.65 2.29
CA LEU A 1182 4.85 -9.55 1.28
C LEU A 1182 4.68 -11.01 1.72
N ASN A 1183 4.31 -11.86 0.78
CA ASN A 1183 4.24 -13.31 0.99
C ASN A 1183 5.64 -13.95 0.99
N ASP A 1184 5.72 -15.24 1.34
CA ASP A 1184 7.01 -15.96 1.46
C ASP A 1184 7.80 -15.98 0.16
N ARG A 1185 7.11 -16.09 -0.99
CA ARG A 1185 7.74 -16.11 -2.30
C ARG A 1185 8.32 -14.75 -2.67
N GLN A 1186 7.60 -13.67 -2.43
CA GLN A 1186 8.06 -12.31 -2.69
C GLN A 1186 9.28 -11.96 -1.82
N ILE A 1187 9.26 -12.29 -0.53
CA ILE A 1187 10.42 -12.12 0.34
C ILE A 1187 11.61 -12.94 -0.17
N ALA A 1188 11.36 -14.16 -0.65
CA ALA A 1188 12.42 -15.01 -1.17
C ALA A 1188 13.03 -14.45 -2.46
N ASP A 1189 12.21 -13.93 -3.37
CA ASP A 1189 12.64 -13.28 -4.61
C ASP A 1189 13.42 -11.99 -4.34
N LEU A 1190 12.98 -11.18 -3.37
CA LEU A 1190 13.68 -9.98 -2.91
C LEU A 1190 15.06 -10.33 -2.33
N ALA A 1191 15.13 -11.25 -1.38
CA ALA A 1191 16.39 -11.66 -0.76
C ALA A 1191 17.37 -12.29 -1.76
N ARG A 1192 16.88 -13.07 -2.73
CA ARG A 1192 17.71 -13.63 -3.81
C ARG A 1192 18.31 -12.52 -4.67
N TYR A 1193 17.50 -11.55 -5.09
CA TYR A 1193 17.99 -10.39 -5.85
C TYR A 1193 19.03 -9.59 -5.06
N MET A 1194 18.76 -9.30 -3.78
CA MET A 1194 19.70 -8.58 -2.92
C MET A 1194 21.03 -9.32 -2.80
N ARG A 1195 21.02 -10.65 -2.60
CA ARG A 1195 22.23 -11.47 -2.54
C ARG A 1195 23.01 -11.41 -3.86
N GLN A 1196 22.34 -11.63 -4.99
CA GLN A 1196 22.96 -11.61 -6.32
C GLN A 1196 23.55 -10.23 -6.67
N ARG A 1197 22.90 -9.14 -6.23
CA ARG A 1197 23.38 -7.78 -6.51
C ARG A 1197 24.50 -7.37 -5.57
N TYR A 1198 24.31 -7.54 -4.27
CA TYR A 1198 25.15 -6.93 -3.24
C TYR A 1198 26.27 -7.85 -2.73
N ALA A 1199 26.20 -9.16 -3.03
CA ALA A 1199 27.23 -10.14 -2.70
C ALA A 1199 27.36 -11.20 -3.83
N PRO A 1200 27.65 -10.79 -5.08
CA PRO A 1200 27.67 -11.67 -6.26
C PRO A 1200 28.71 -12.78 -6.22
N ASP A 1201 29.76 -12.58 -5.43
CA ASP A 1201 30.87 -13.48 -5.17
C ASP A 1201 30.52 -14.57 -4.14
N GLN A 1202 29.36 -14.47 -3.49
CA GLN A 1202 28.88 -15.48 -2.56
C GLN A 1202 27.90 -16.46 -3.23
N PRO A 1203 27.88 -17.74 -2.80
CA PRO A 1203 26.88 -18.70 -3.28
C PRO A 1203 25.44 -18.26 -2.99
N ALA A 1204 24.52 -18.65 -3.87
CA ALA A 1204 23.09 -18.50 -3.65
C ALA A 1204 22.61 -19.38 -2.49
N TRP A 1205 21.67 -18.88 -1.69
CA TRP A 1205 21.07 -19.68 -0.62
C TRP A 1205 20.13 -20.75 -1.20
N PRO A 1206 20.26 -22.04 -0.81
CA PRO A 1206 19.63 -23.15 -1.53
C PRO A 1206 18.14 -23.37 -1.24
N SER A 1207 17.57 -22.82 -0.16
CA SER A 1207 16.20 -23.13 0.29
C SER A 1207 15.46 -21.91 0.86
N LEU A 1208 15.62 -20.78 0.20
CA LEU A 1208 15.21 -19.46 0.66
C LEU A 1208 13.73 -19.37 1.08
N GLU A 1209 12.79 -19.91 0.30
CA GLU A 1209 11.35 -19.91 0.66
C GLU A 1209 11.06 -20.69 1.96
N LYS A 1210 11.72 -21.84 2.15
CA LYS A 1210 11.58 -22.63 3.38
C LYS A 1210 12.19 -21.89 4.56
N ASP A 1211 13.31 -21.19 4.34
CA ASP A 1211 13.92 -20.33 5.35
C ASP A 1211 13.02 -19.16 5.73
N VAL A 1212 12.36 -18.52 4.76
CA VAL A 1212 11.36 -17.46 5.02
C VAL A 1212 10.20 -18.01 5.85
N ALA A 1213 9.59 -19.11 5.42
CA ALA A 1213 8.48 -19.73 6.17
C ALA A 1213 8.89 -20.09 7.61
N ARG A 1214 10.09 -20.64 7.78
CA ARG A 1214 10.67 -20.97 9.10
C ARG A 1214 10.84 -19.72 9.96
N VAL A 1215 11.54 -18.69 9.47
CA VAL A 1215 11.77 -17.44 10.20
C VAL A 1215 10.46 -16.71 10.50
N ARG A 1216 9.51 -16.73 9.57
CA ARG A 1216 8.17 -16.16 9.74
C ARG A 1216 7.37 -16.89 10.82
N SER A 1217 7.41 -18.23 10.86
CA SER A 1217 6.71 -19.04 11.86
C SER A 1217 7.32 -18.98 13.25
N ALA A 1218 8.62 -18.69 13.35
CA ALA A 1218 9.31 -18.47 14.60
C ALA A 1218 8.86 -17.11 15.16
N THR A 1219 7.72 -17.10 15.86
CA THR A 1219 7.19 -15.96 16.58
C THR A 1219 8.31 -15.32 17.39
N SER A 1220 8.59 -14.04 17.13
CA SER A 1220 9.26 -13.18 18.10
C SER A 1220 8.32 -13.08 19.30
N GLY A 1221 8.55 -13.91 20.31
CA GLY A 1221 8.02 -13.67 21.63
C GLY A 1221 8.73 -12.45 22.21
N HIS A 1222 8.34 -11.27 21.76
CA HIS A 1222 8.68 -9.99 22.37
C HIS A 1222 7.38 -9.26 22.65
#